data_AF-A0A5E3WJ33-F1
#
_entry.id   AF-A0A5E3WJ33-F1
#
_cell.length_a   1.000
_cell.length_b   1.000
_cell.length_c   1.000
_cell.angle_alpha   90.00
_cell.angle_beta   90.00
_cell.angle_gamma   90.00
#
_symmetry.space_group_name_H-M   'P 1'
#
loop_
_entity.id
_entity.type
_entity.pdbx_description
1 polymer ?
#
loop_
_entity_poly.entity_id
_entity_poly.type
_entity_poly.pdbx_seq_one_letter_code
_entity_poly.pdbx_strand_id
1 'polypeptide(L)'
;MTDSKLSRADAPQPGGAPLVAYDELARHTSRDSLWVLVGDVVYDVTGLLDSHPGGTGPLLKWAGKNATKAFAPIHPPGTLETLPREATIGKIDQATIPRAVEEMTPEEKKMKAARDALPPVQAVLNLAEIEALAEGVLSATAWGYYRSAGDDENTFDENRRSFKQWWFRPRVLHKITNTDTTCRIFGHASLLPIWAAPAALARLGHPDGEMNIVRAAGKEGIVYSISSNASCSTEEIMSARQPGQNLVFQLYVNRDRAATTAQLPKLRSQGYSALMVTVDAAVAGNRERDQRAKGGEFVGPARGKSDAGGGAGVALAISGYQDPDVAWEDIPWIQSLTDLPIYVKGIQCVEDAATALEVYKVQGIILSNHGGRSLDYAPPPMAILQELRAERPELLDRHEVHIDGGVTRGTDVLKALCLGARGVGLGRAFLYGNALWGEEGCRRTIEIMRNEIITGMRLMGVTRIEQLRPELVRWAMNSLSYLSRQLDVLATKSAPNTPRSELPPPLASSSSSGGDGGQARKPTWSLKSLVAPPAPRRSLSSPALIATRAKDPPPPLKPAPRRPSARRSSLRTKATSQAGGSVARRMLLVRVIVLVWQAMCAAVETLGGALTMRWLWAARANEPTCAEEKKPLLADKEGLPVPPFVVRSPTDPSIPVVNAAERAHIHLFSPETAQARVSRTPSPNSASGLPIPPRRTPFHLPKTLVLDLDETLIHSTSRPLPSFNSGLLGLSLGRRDRPHHEVEVTLGGRSTTYHVYKRPFVDYFLRKVSSWYTLVIFTASMQEYADPVIDWLDAGTGILSRRLFRESCTQLPNGSYSKDLSIVEADLARVALLDNSPISYSINETNGIPIEGWTHDPHDEALLDLLPILDSLRFTSDVRRVLGLRGFSIA
;
A
#
# COMPACT_ATOMS: atom_id res chain seq x y z
N MET A 1 -3.17 -0.66 55.75
CA MET A 1 -2.53 -0.36 57.06
C MET A 1 -1.16 0.22 56.79
N THR A 2 -0.65 1.03 57.70
CA THR A 2 0.67 1.67 57.62
C THR A 2 1.79 0.66 57.87
N ASP A 3 2.92 0.80 57.18
CA ASP A 3 4.17 0.92 57.92
C ASP A 3 5.23 1.72 57.15
N SER A 4 6.17 2.32 57.88
CA SER A 4 7.08 3.34 57.33
C SER A 4 8.52 2.83 57.17
N LYS A 5 9.12 3.04 56.00
CA LYS A 5 10.57 2.92 55.83
C LYS A 5 11.23 4.24 56.14
N LEU A 6 11.65 4.41 57.41
CA LEU A 6 12.56 5.50 57.78
C LEU A 6 13.87 5.40 56.99
N SER A 7 14.48 6.56 56.76
CA SER A 7 15.84 6.67 56.25
C SER A 7 16.84 6.03 57.22
N ARG A 8 17.77 5.23 56.69
CA ARG A 8 19.06 4.99 57.34
C ARG A 8 20.04 6.00 56.80
N ALA A 9 20.47 6.92 57.65
CA ALA A 9 21.68 7.69 57.42
C ALA A 9 22.91 6.83 57.71
N ASP A 10 24.00 7.15 57.02
CA ASP A 10 25.41 7.01 57.41
C ASP A 10 25.87 5.68 58.05
N ALA A 11 26.45 4.83 57.21
CA ALA A 11 27.50 3.90 57.59
C ALA A 11 28.75 4.21 56.76
N PRO A 12 29.92 4.50 57.38
CA PRO A 12 31.11 4.91 56.64
C PRO A 12 31.71 3.74 55.84
N GLN A 13 31.87 3.93 54.53
CA GLN A 13 32.61 3.00 53.65
C GLN A 13 34.12 3.15 53.88
N PRO A 14 34.89 2.05 54.00
CA PRO A 14 36.33 2.13 54.22
C PRO A 14 37.10 2.37 52.91
N GLY A 15 38.01 3.36 52.90
CA GLY A 15 39.12 3.43 51.95
C GLY A 15 38.80 3.85 50.51
N GLY A 16 37.68 4.55 50.26
CA GLY A 16 37.36 5.09 48.93
C GLY A 16 38.29 6.25 48.51
N ALA A 17 38.60 6.32 47.23
CA ALA A 17 39.22 7.51 46.61
C ALA A 17 38.29 8.74 46.79
N PRO A 18 38.84 9.98 46.85
CA PRO A 18 38.03 11.18 47.04
C PRO A 18 36.98 11.33 45.93
N LEU A 19 35.75 11.66 46.32
CA LEU A 19 34.67 11.91 45.36
C LEU A 19 34.93 13.21 44.59
N VAL A 20 34.66 13.19 43.30
CA VAL A 20 34.82 14.35 42.41
C VAL A 20 33.64 15.30 42.63
N ALA A 21 33.92 16.54 43.01
CA ALA A 21 32.88 17.58 43.11
C ALA A 21 32.42 18.00 41.70
N TYR A 22 31.13 18.31 41.54
CA TYR A 22 30.58 18.78 40.26
C TYR A 22 31.24 20.08 39.77
N ASP A 23 31.58 20.98 40.69
CA ASP A 23 32.31 22.22 40.38
C ASP A 23 33.77 22.00 39.94
N GLU A 24 34.32 20.80 40.15
CA GLU A 24 35.60 20.39 39.55
C GLU A 24 35.35 19.89 38.12
N LEU A 25 34.46 18.91 37.95
CA LEU A 25 34.02 18.42 36.62
C LEU A 25 33.70 19.58 35.66
N ALA A 26 32.95 20.57 36.11
CA ALA A 26 32.51 21.72 35.32
C ALA A 26 33.64 22.63 34.80
N ARG A 27 34.90 22.43 35.23
CA ARG A 27 36.08 23.16 34.72
C ARG A 27 36.64 22.54 33.44
N HIS A 28 36.55 21.21 33.31
CA HIS A 28 37.17 20.44 32.22
C HIS A 28 36.30 20.49 30.96
N THR A 29 36.31 21.66 30.32
CA THR A 29 35.42 22.08 29.22
C THR A 29 36.13 22.39 27.91
N SER A 30 37.46 22.26 27.83
CA SER A 30 38.28 22.67 26.67
C SER A 30 38.75 21.49 25.83
N ARG A 31 39.44 21.76 24.71
CA ARG A 31 40.06 20.70 23.89
C ARG A 31 41.23 20.00 24.59
N ASP A 32 41.90 20.71 25.49
CA ASP A 32 43.13 20.28 26.18
C ASP A 32 42.84 19.75 27.59
N SER A 33 41.57 19.78 28.03
CA SER A 33 41.11 19.34 29.34
C SER A 33 39.58 19.13 29.29
N LEU A 34 39.15 17.89 29.04
CA LEU A 34 37.77 17.53 28.71
C LEU A 34 37.30 16.31 29.52
N TRP A 35 36.48 16.55 30.55
CA TRP A 35 35.87 15.48 31.36
C TRP A 35 34.36 15.39 31.14
N VAL A 36 33.81 14.19 31.31
CA VAL A 36 32.36 13.92 31.23
C VAL A 36 31.92 13.00 32.36
N LEU A 37 30.71 13.21 32.88
CA LEU A 37 30.07 12.31 33.85
C LEU A 37 29.12 11.35 33.14
N VAL A 38 29.35 10.04 33.28
CA VAL A 38 28.48 8.98 32.76
C VAL A 38 28.15 7.98 33.88
N GLY A 39 26.86 7.78 34.14
CA GLY A 39 26.40 7.04 35.32
C GLY A 39 26.72 7.83 36.59
N ASP A 40 27.54 7.26 37.47
CA ASP A 40 28.06 7.90 38.69
C ASP A 40 29.58 8.15 38.64
N VAL A 41 30.21 8.00 37.47
CA VAL A 41 31.67 8.09 37.28
C VAL A 41 32.05 9.23 36.33
N VAL A 42 33.10 9.97 36.70
CA VAL A 42 33.75 11.00 35.87
C VAL A 42 34.90 10.37 35.09
N TYR A 43 34.92 10.63 33.79
CA TYR A 43 35.94 10.16 32.85
C TYR A 43 36.66 11.33 32.21
N ASP A 44 37.99 11.24 32.11
CA ASP A 44 38.78 12.08 31.22
C ASP A 44 38.73 11.50 29.80
N VAL A 45 38.22 12.30 28.87
CA VAL A 45 38.07 11.91 27.46
C VAL A 45 38.87 12.83 26.54
N THR A 46 39.80 13.61 27.08
CA THR A 46 40.67 14.55 26.35
C THR A 46 41.45 13.80 25.26
N GLY A 47 42.10 12.69 25.61
CA GLY A 47 42.84 11.84 24.66
C GLY A 47 41.95 11.11 23.63
N LEU A 48 40.64 11.06 23.85
CA LEU A 48 39.68 10.47 22.91
C LEU A 48 39.16 11.51 21.90
N LEU A 49 39.33 12.80 22.15
CA LEU A 49 38.60 13.87 21.47
C LEU A 49 38.64 13.76 19.93
N ASP A 50 39.83 13.64 19.35
CA ASP A 50 40.00 13.56 17.88
C ASP A 50 39.98 12.12 17.33
N SER A 51 39.93 11.10 18.19
CA SER A 51 39.83 9.68 17.80
C SER A 51 38.42 9.10 17.95
N HIS A 52 37.52 9.81 18.62
CA HIS A 52 36.15 9.38 18.93
C HIS A 52 35.33 9.04 17.66
N PRO A 53 34.68 7.85 17.58
CA PRO A 53 33.90 7.47 16.41
C PRO A 53 32.77 8.45 16.06
N GLY A 54 32.08 9.01 17.06
CA GLY A 54 31.05 10.04 16.88
C GLY A 54 31.59 11.46 16.61
N GLY A 55 32.90 11.63 16.45
CA GLY A 55 33.55 12.92 16.23
C GLY A 55 33.72 13.78 17.49
N THR A 56 34.36 14.93 17.31
CA THR A 56 34.75 15.88 18.38
C THR A 56 33.57 16.63 18.99
N GLY A 57 32.58 16.98 18.17
CA GLY A 57 31.44 17.83 18.53
C GLY A 57 30.63 17.33 19.74
N PRO A 58 30.17 16.06 19.76
CA PRO A 58 29.42 15.51 20.89
C PRO A 58 30.20 15.55 22.21
N LEU A 59 31.51 15.28 22.18
CA LEU A 59 32.35 15.36 23.40
C LEU A 59 32.46 16.80 23.90
N LEU A 60 32.79 17.76 23.02
CA LEU A 60 32.89 19.18 23.38
C LEU A 60 31.55 19.75 23.88
N LYS A 61 30.41 19.27 23.36
CA LYS A 61 29.08 19.67 23.84
C LYS A 61 28.82 19.21 25.27
N TRP A 62 29.21 17.99 25.63
CA TRP A 62 29.00 17.40 26.95
C TRP A 62 30.16 17.61 27.93
N ALA A 63 31.23 18.29 27.49
CA ALA A 63 32.37 18.66 28.32
C ALA A 63 31.93 19.39 29.60
N GLY A 64 32.45 18.94 30.74
CA GLY A 64 32.12 19.43 32.08
C GLY A 64 30.69 19.16 32.55
N LYS A 65 29.97 18.19 31.95
CA LYS A 65 28.54 17.94 32.22
C LYS A 65 28.24 16.45 32.40
N ASN A 66 27.03 16.17 32.87
CA ASN A 66 26.46 14.82 32.89
C ASN A 66 25.97 14.42 31.49
N ALA A 67 26.71 13.51 30.84
CA ALA A 67 26.42 13.01 29.50
C ALA A 67 25.51 11.76 29.48
N THR A 68 25.14 11.21 30.66
CA THR A 68 24.51 9.88 30.78
C THR A 68 23.31 9.66 29.86
N LYS A 69 22.40 10.64 29.78
CA LYS A 69 21.20 10.58 28.92
C LYS A 69 21.52 10.52 27.43
N ALA A 70 22.62 11.15 26.99
CA ALA A 70 23.08 11.13 25.60
C ALA A 70 23.97 9.92 25.28
N PHE A 71 24.71 9.42 26.26
CA PHE A 71 25.59 8.26 26.10
C PHE A 71 24.79 6.95 25.94
N ALA A 72 23.88 6.68 26.88
CA ALA A 72 23.21 5.39 27.03
C ALA A 72 22.41 4.86 25.81
N PRO A 73 21.69 5.68 25.00
CA PRO A 73 20.94 5.15 23.86
C PRO A 73 21.81 4.86 22.62
N ILE A 74 23.09 5.25 22.62
CA ILE A 74 23.95 5.29 21.42
C ILE A 74 25.18 4.38 21.55
N HIS A 75 25.67 4.13 22.77
CA HIS A 75 26.88 3.34 23.03
C HIS A 75 26.54 1.95 23.58
N PRO A 76 27.17 0.86 23.10
CA PRO A 76 27.00 -0.47 23.68
C PRO A 76 27.41 -0.52 25.16
N PRO A 77 26.78 -1.40 25.99
CA PRO A 77 27.30 -1.78 27.29
C PRO A 77 28.78 -2.22 27.20
N GLY A 78 29.58 -1.92 28.23
CA GLY A 78 31.02 -2.20 28.22
C GLY A 78 31.88 -1.17 27.46
N THR A 79 31.32 -0.20 26.73
CA THR A 79 32.12 0.83 26.02
C THR A 79 33.03 1.64 26.96
N LEU A 80 32.62 1.87 28.21
CA LEU A 80 33.46 2.55 29.21
C LEU A 80 34.56 1.64 29.78
N GLU A 81 34.41 0.32 29.66
CA GLU A 81 35.39 -0.68 30.13
C GLU A 81 36.54 -0.86 29.13
N THR A 82 36.38 -0.39 27.88
CA THR A 82 37.47 -0.34 26.90
C THR A 82 38.37 0.89 27.04
N LEU A 83 38.07 1.80 27.97
CA LEU A 83 38.91 2.97 28.23
C LEU A 83 40.14 2.60 29.09
N PRO A 84 41.28 3.30 28.93
CA PRO A 84 42.41 3.16 29.85
C PRO A 84 42.00 3.45 31.30
N ARG A 85 42.63 2.81 32.28
CA ARG A 85 42.24 2.97 33.70
C ARG A 85 42.49 4.40 34.19
N GLU A 86 43.53 5.02 33.68
CA GLU A 86 43.91 6.43 33.86
C GLU A 86 42.88 7.42 33.28
N ALA A 87 41.99 6.99 32.38
CA ALA A 87 40.86 7.80 31.92
C ALA A 87 39.68 7.82 32.93
N THR A 88 39.72 7.01 33.99
CA THR A 88 38.70 7.01 35.05
C THR A 88 39.17 7.88 36.22
N ILE A 89 38.59 9.07 36.37
CA ILE A 89 38.99 10.02 37.43
C ILE A 89 38.44 9.59 38.80
N GLY A 90 37.17 9.18 38.87
CA GLY A 90 36.54 8.77 40.12
C GLY A 90 35.02 8.86 40.10
N LYS A 91 34.38 8.52 41.23
CA LYS A 91 32.94 8.70 41.41
C LYS A 91 32.60 10.16 41.72
N ILE A 92 31.48 10.65 41.18
CA ILE A 92 30.98 12.01 41.46
C ILE A 92 30.35 12.07 42.87
N ASP A 93 30.55 13.18 43.59
CA ASP A 93 29.74 13.48 44.77
C ASP A 93 28.33 13.93 44.35
N GLN A 94 27.36 13.04 44.52
CA GLN A 94 25.95 13.28 44.19
C GLN A 94 25.30 14.41 45.02
N ALA A 95 25.88 14.81 46.15
CA ALA A 95 25.42 15.98 46.91
C ALA A 95 25.83 17.31 46.26
N THR A 96 26.92 17.32 45.49
CA THR A 96 27.42 18.52 44.79
C THR A 96 26.78 18.76 43.42
N ILE A 97 26.12 17.76 42.83
CA ILE A 97 25.46 17.90 41.53
C ILE A 97 24.35 18.94 41.64
N PRO A 98 24.36 20.03 40.84
CA PRO A 98 23.31 21.02 40.84
C PRO A 98 21.95 20.37 40.57
N ARG A 99 21.06 20.39 41.57
CA ARG A 99 19.67 19.93 41.44
C ARG A 99 18.83 20.93 40.65
N ALA A 100 19.19 21.11 39.38
CA ALA A 100 18.23 21.53 38.38
C ALA A 100 17.09 20.51 38.40
N VAL A 101 15.87 20.95 38.72
CA VAL A 101 14.68 20.20 38.34
C VAL A 101 14.60 20.33 36.83
N GLU A 102 15.12 19.33 36.10
CA GLU A 102 14.92 19.23 34.66
C GLU A 102 13.41 19.06 34.41
N GLU A 103 12.74 20.19 34.20
CA GLU A 103 11.36 20.20 33.78
C GLU A 103 11.23 19.44 32.47
N MET A 104 10.54 18.29 32.53
CA MET A 104 10.20 17.50 31.36
C MET A 104 9.64 18.43 30.27
N THR A 105 10.19 18.34 29.07
CA THR A 105 9.75 19.13 27.91
C THR A 105 8.27 18.85 27.59
N PRO A 106 7.58 19.71 26.83
CA PRO A 106 6.22 19.42 26.37
C PRO A 106 6.09 18.08 25.62
N GLU A 107 7.15 17.68 24.90
CA GLU A 107 7.24 16.38 24.23
C GLU A 107 7.35 15.22 25.23
N GLU A 108 8.30 15.27 26.18
CA GLU A 108 8.42 14.24 27.23
C GLU A 108 7.16 14.14 28.09
N LYS A 109 6.51 15.27 28.42
CA LYS A 109 5.21 15.33 29.12
C LYS A 109 4.12 14.62 28.30
N LYS A 110 4.05 14.85 26.98
CA LYS A 110 3.13 14.14 26.06
C LYS A 110 3.44 12.64 25.98
N MET A 111 4.70 12.27 25.73
CA MET A 111 5.14 10.86 25.61
C MET A 111 4.87 10.08 26.91
N LYS A 112 5.13 10.68 28.07
CA LYS A 112 4.81 10.07 29.36
C LYS A 112 3.30 9.87 29.51
N ALA A 113 2.49 10.90 29.24
CA ALA A 113 1.03 10.77 29.32
C ALA A 113 0.49 9.70 28.36
N ALA A 114 1.07 9.55 27.16
CA ALA A 114 0.72 8.50 26.22
C ALA A 114 1.13 7.10 26.72
N ARG A 115 2.32 6.95 27.32
CA ARG A 115 2.77 5.68 27.95
C ARG A 115 1.92 5.32 29.17
N ASP A 116 1.59 6.29 30.03
CA ASP A 116 0.70 6.13 31.19
C ASP A 116 -0.73 5.72 30.76
N ALA A 117 -1.16 6.12 29.56
CA ALA A 117 -2.47 5.83 28.99
C ALA A 117 -2.51 4.60 28.06
N LEU A 118 -1.41 3.82 27.96
CA LEU A 118 -1.41 2.63 27.11
C LEU A 118 -2.42 1.58 27.61
N PRO A 119 -3.22 0.97 26.73
CA PRO A 119 -4.08 -0.15 27.10
C PRO A 119 -3.23 -1.37 27.48
N PRO A 120 -3.80 -2.35 28.22
CA PRO A 120 -3.22 -3.67 28.36
C PRO A 120 -2.94 -4.27 26.98
N VAL A 121 -1.76 -4.87 26.80
CA VAL A 121 -1.29 -5.31 25.47
C VAL A 121 -2.24 -6.31 24.78
N GLN A 122 -3.00 -7.10 25.56
CA GLN A 122 -4.01 -8.04 25.06
C GLN A 122 -5.29 -7.37 24.53
N ALA A 123 -5.55 -6.10 24.86
CA ALA A 123 -6.73 -5.36 24.39
C ALA A 123 -6.58 -4.83 22.95
N VAL A 124 -5.34 -4.74 22.46
CA VAL A 124 -5.03 -4.28 21.09
C VAL A 124 -5.17 -5.45 20.11
N LEU A 125 -6.00 -5.28 19.08
CA LEU A 125 -6.52 -6.38 18.27
C LEU A 125 -5.73 -6.61 16.96
N ASN A 126 -4.82 -5.71 16.64
CA ASN A 126 -4.66 -5.25 15.26
C ASN A 126 -3.35 -4.45 15.10
N LEU A 127 -2.58 -4.68 14.03
CA LEU A 127 -1.28 -4.01 13.85
C LEU A 127 -1.41 -2.50 13.56
N ALA A 128 -2.53 -2.03 13.00
CA ALA A 128 -2.77 -0.59 12.79
C ALA A 128 -3.03 0.15 14.11
N GLU A 129 -3.62 -0.51 15.11
CA GLU A 129 -3.73 0.03 16.47
C GLU A 129 -2.36 0.11 17.16
N ILE A 130 -1.46 -0.87 16.93
CA ILE A 130 -0.07 -0.82 17.40
C ILE A 130 0.68 0.36 16.73
N GLU A 131 0.50 0.58 15.43
CA GLU A 131 1.10 1.72 14.71
C GLU A 131 0.57 3.07 15.23
N ALA A 132 -0.75 3.22 15.41
CA ALA A 132 -1.37 4.44 15.90
C ALA A 132 -1.00 4.78 17.36
N LEU A 133 -0.89 3.77 18.23
CA LEU A 133 -0.42 3.97 19.60
C LEU A 133 1.08 4.35 19.64
N ALA A 134 1.90 3.82 18.72
CA ALA A 134 3.33 4.13 18.66
C ALA A 134 3.60 5.60 18.30
N GLU A 135 2.79 6.24 17.45
CA GLU A 135 2.88 7.67 17.14
C GLU A 135 2.69 8.58 18.38
N GLY A 136 1.91 8.14 19.37
CA GLY A 136 1.73 8.86 20.64
C GLY A 136 2.89 8.72 21.61
N VAL A 137 3.62 7.60 21.54
CA VAL A 137 4.57 7.13 22.57
C VAL A 137 6.04 7.30 22.17
N LEU A 138 6.33 7.32 20.88
CA LEU A 138 7.65 7.62 20.31
C LEU A 138 7.96 9.12 20.38
N SER A 139 9.25 9.47 20.42
CA SER A 139 9.68 10.84 20.15
C SER A 139 9.51 11.18 18.67
N ALA A 140 9.45 12.47 18.34
CA ALA A 140 9.32 12.95 16.97
C ALA A 140 10.38 12.32 16.04
N THR A 141 11.64 12.27 16.49
CA THR A 141 12.74 11.67 15.73
C THR A 141 12.60 10.15 15.57
N ALA A 142 12.19 9.43 16.61
CA ALA A 142 12.01 7.97 16.51
C ALA A 142 10.83 7.60 15.59
N TRP A 143 9.71 8.32 15.70
CA TRP A 143 8.57 8.18 14.80
C TRP A 143 8.93 8.57 13.35
N GLY A 144 9.60 9.71 13.17
CA GLY A 144 10.08 10.17 11.87
C GLY A 144 10.98 9.14 11.19
N TYR A 145 11.94 8.57 11.91
CA TYR A 145 12.82 7.53 11.38
C TYR A 145 12.10 6.21 11.06
N TYR A 146 11.16 5.75 11.90
CA TYR A 146 10.44 4.48 11.69
C TYR A 146 9.34 4.56 10.62
N ARG A 147 8.48 5.59 10.67
CA ARG A 147 7.35 5.73 9.74
C ARG A 147 7.79 6.18 8.35
N SER A 148 8.85 6.99 8.22
CA SER A 148 9.30 7.54 6.92
C SER A 148 9.43 6.52 5.80
N ALA A 149 9.14 6.98 4.60
CA ALA A 149 9.45 6.36 3.31
C ALA A 149 10.31 7.31 2.45
N GLY A 150 10.67 6.90 1.24
CA GLY A 150 11.39 7.76 0.28
C GLY A 150 10.45 8.76 -0.39
N ASP A 151 10.94 9.98 -0.61
CA ASP A 151 10.31 11.06 -1.37
C ASP A 151 8.84 11.31 -0.96
N ASP A 152 7.90 11.21 -1.89
CA ASP A 152 6.46 11.44 -1.68
C ASP A 152 5.74 10.27 -0.97
N GLU A 153 6.49 9.24 -0.55
CA GLU A 153 6.02 8.02 0.12
C GLU A 153 5.13 7.08 -0.76
N ASN A 154 5.00 7.30 -2.08
CA ASN A 154 4.08 6.54 -2.97
C ASN A 154 4.26 5.01 -2.86
N THR A 155 5.50 4.52 -2.97
CA THR A 155 5.83 3.09 -2.91
C THR A 155 5.47 2.48 -1.55
N PHE A 156 5.50 3.26 -0.46
CA PHE A 156 5.09 2.75 0.86
C PHE A 156 3.57 2.48 0.92
N ASP A 157 2.75 3.34 0.31
CA ASP A 157 1.31 3.12 0.26
C ASP A 157 0.90 2.15 -0.88
N GLU A 158 1.59 2.12 -2.03
CA GLU A 158 1.38 1.11 -3.06
C GLU A 158 1.73 -0.30 -2.55
N ASN A 159 2.80 -0.44 -1.76
CA ASN A 159 3.12 -1.68 -1.05
C ASN A 159 1.89 -2.18 -0.26
N ARG A 160 1.22 -1.30 0.50
CA ARG A 160 0.00 -1.62 1.27
C ARG A 160 -1.22 -1.88 0.36
N ARG A 161 -1.37 -1.10 -0.72
CA ARG A 161 -2.49 -1.18 -1.66
C ARG A 161 -2.45 -2.47 -2.48
N SER A 162 -1.27 -2.93 -2.88
CA SER A 162 -1.07 -4.13 -3.72
C SER A 162 -1.75 -5.38 -3.16
N PHE A 163 -1.63 -5.65 -1.85
CA PHE A 163 -2.32 -6.77 -1.19
C PHE A 163 -3.85 -6.64 -1.24
N LYS A 164 -4.41 -5.42 -1.21
CA LYS A 164 -5.86 -5.19 -1.31
C LYS A 164 -6.44 -5.56 -2.68
N GLN A 165 -5.60 -5.57 -3.72
CA GLN A 165 -5.99 -5.97 -5.08
C GLN A 165 -6.23 -7.49 -5.22
N TRP A 166 -5.87 -8.31 -4.21
CA TRP A 166 -6.01 -9.76 -4.24
C TRP A 166 -7.17 -10.26 -3.37
N TRP A 167 -8.05 -11.07 -3.96
CA TRP A 167 -9.25 -11.62 -3.34
C TRP A 167 -9.18 -13.15 -3.24
N PHE A 168 -9.72 -13.70 -2.16
CA PHE A 168 -9.71 -15.15 -1.91
C PHE A 168 -10.84 -15.89 -2.65
N ARG A 169 -10.62 -17.18 -2.89
CA ARG A 169 -11.59 -18.16 -3.40
C ARG A 169 -11.73 -19.31 -2.39
N PRO A 170 -12.40 -19.06 -1.25
CA PRO A 170 -12.48 -20.02 -0.14
C PRO A 170 -13.18 -21.33 -0.52
N ARG A 171 -12.80 -22.42 0.14
CA ARG A 171 -13.28 -23.78 -0.11
C ARG A 171 -14.22 -24.25 1.00
N VAL A 172 -15.51 -24.04 0.80
CA VAL A 172 -16.57 -24.46 1.73
C VAL A 172 -16.66 -26.00 1.87
N LEU A 173 -17.22 -26.47 2.99
CA LEU A 173 -17.39 -27.89 3.36
C LEU A 173 -16.09 -28.70 3.54
N HIS A 174 -14.95 -28.04 3.67
CA HIS A 174 -13.69 -28.68 4.07
C HIS A 174 -13.62 -28.91 5.60
N LYS A 175 -12.87 -29.93 6.04
CA LYS A 175 -12.59 -30.18 7.47
C LYS A 175 -11.43 -29.30 7.93
N ILE A 176 -11.68 -28.39 8.88
CA ILE A 176 -10.78 -27.27 9.23
C ILE A 176 -10.32 -27.23 10.70
N THR A 177 -10.67 -28.25 11.51
CA THR A 177 -10.38 -28.27 12.95
C THR A 177 -8.87 -28.21 13.25
N ASN A 178 -8.09 -29.06 12.58
CA ASN A 178 -6.66 -29.22 12.82
C ASN A 178 -5.91 -28.38 11.78
N THR A 179 -5.59 -27.13 12.13
CA THR A 179 -4.84 -26.20 11.27
C THR A 179 -3.39 -26.14 11.75
N ASP A 180 -2.47 -26.35 10.82
CA ASP A 180 -1.02 -26.35 11.03
C ASP A 180 -0.40 -25.22 10.21
N THR A 181 0.31 -24.33 10.90
CA THR A 181 1.01 -23.16 10.32
C THR A 181 2.52 -23.36 10.22
N THR A 182 3.03 -24.54 10.60
CA THR A 182 4.47 -24.81 10.56
C THR A 182 4.98 -24.83 9.11
N CYS A 183 6.20 -24.35 8.93
CA CYS A 183 6.86 -24.28 7.62
C CYS A 183 8.39 -24.26 7.78
N ARG A 184 9.12 -23.95 6.70
CA ARG A 184 10.54 -23.58 6.78
C ARG A 184 10.79 -22.18 6.22
N ILE A 185 11.56 -21.40 6.96
CA ILE A 185 11.96 -20.03 6.67
C ILE A 185 13.49 -19.94 6.75
N PHE A 186 14.14 -19.51 5.67
CA PHE A 186 15.59 -19.52 5.51
C PHE A 186 16.17 -20.92 5.78
N GLY A 187 15.51 -21.98 5.28
CA GLY A 187 15.83 -23.39 5.53
C GLY A 187 15.45 -23.94 6.92
N HIS A 188 15.31 -23.08 7.95
CA HIS A 188 15.02 -23.48 9.34
C HIS A 188 13.53 -23.68 9.60
N ALA A 189 13.17 -24.51 10.59
CA ALA A 189 11.77 -24.66 11.01
C ALA A 189 11.22 -23.38 11.63
N SER A 190 9.97 -23.05 11.31
CA SER A 190 9.21 -21.93 11.88
C SER A 190 7.78 -22.37 12.21
N LEU A 191 7.21 -21.87 13.31
CA LEU A 191 5.83 -22.13 13.73
C LEU A 191 4.80 -21.30 12.94
N LEU A 192 5.26 -20.31 12.18
CA LEU A 192 4.44 -19.44 11.33
C LEU A 192 5.16 -19.12 10.01
N PRO A 193 4.42 -18.84 8.93
CA PRO A 193 4.97 -18.39 7.65
C PRO A 193 5.37 -16.89 7.64
N ILE A 194 5.78 -16.36 8.80
CA ILE A 194 6.26 -14.99 8.96
C ILE A 194 7.64 -14.96 9.64
N TRP A 195 8.37 -13.87 9.42
CA TRP A 195 9.65 -13.59 10.07
C TRP A 195 9.78 -12.11 10.44
N ALA A 196 10.57 -11.82 11.48
CA ALA A 196 10.94 -10.46 11.81
C ALA A 196 12.04 -9.98 10.84
N ALA A 197 11.76 -8.91 10.11
CA ALA A 197 12.64 -8.36 9.08
C ALA A 197 13.71 -7.44 9.67
N PRO A 198 14.87 -7.26 8.99
CA PRO A 198 15.95 -6.44 9.51
C PRO A 198 15.53 -4.97 9.54
N ALA A 199 15.33 -4.46 10.75
CA ALA A 199 14.93 -3.09 11.02
C ALA A 199 15.89 -2.51 12.05
N ALA A 200 16.62 -1.47 11.65
CA ALA A 200 17.70 -0.87 12.41
C ALA A 200 17.20 0.04 13.55
N LEU A 201 18.08 0.30 14.51
CA LEU A 201 17.89 1.25 15.62
C LEU A 201 16.62 1.00 16.47
N ALA A 202 16.37 -0.24 16.88
CA ALA A 202 15.25 -0.56 17.77
C ALA A 202 15.33 0.16 19.14
N ARG A 203 16.52 0.62 19.56
CA ARG A 203 16.72 1.44 20.77
C ARG A 203 16.04 2.81 20.74
N LEU A 204 15.71 3.35 19.56
CA LEU A 204 14.92 4.58 19.45
C LEU A 204 13.49 4.42 20.00
N GLY A 205 12.95 3.20 20.04
CA GLY A 205 11.65 2.90 20.64
C GLY A 205 11.69 2.43 22.09
N HIS A 206 12.70 1.62 22.45
CA HIS A 206 12.80 0.95 23.77
C HIS A 206 14.26 0.59 24.11
N PRO A 207 14.76 0.80 25.35
CA PRO A 207 16.18 0.58 25.72
C PRO A 207 16.80 -0.78 25.39
N ASP A 208 16.07 -1.89 25.55
CA ASP A 208 16.52 -3.24 25.14
C ASP A 208 16.64 -3.44 23.61
N GLY A 209 16.06 -2.56 22.80
CA GLY A 209 16.15 -2.57 21.35
C GLY A 209 15.88 -3.93 20.70
N GLU A 210 16.83 -4.39 19.88
CA GLU A 210 16.72 -5.62 19.12
C GLU A 210 16.63 -6.87 20.02
N MET A 211 17.11 -6.83 21.27
CA MET A 211 17.03 -7.97 22.20
C MET A 211 15.57 -8.36 22.52
N ASN A 212 14.65 -7.39 22.59
CA ASN A 212 13.22 -7.69 22.75
C ASN A 212 12.66 -8.50 21.58
N ILE A 213 13.09 -8.17 20.36
CA ILE A 213 12.65 -8.86 19.14
C ILE A 213 13.27 -10.27 19.09
N VAL A 214 14.54 -10.42 19.51
CA VAL A 214 15.18 -11.76 19.69
C VAL A 214 14.39 -12.62 20.66
N ARG A 215 14.15 -12.16 21.89
CA ARG A 215 13.45 -12.95 22.92
C ARG A 215 12.03 -13.33 22.48
N ALA A 216 11.29 -12.38 21.89
CA ALA A 216 9.95 -12.61 21.38
C ALA A 216 9.92 -13.63 20.22
N ALA A 217 10.80 -13.48 19.23
CA ALA A 217 10.90 -14.40 18.09
C ALA A 217 11.27 -15.83 18.54
N GLY A 218 12.14 -15.96 19.55
CA GLY A 218 12.50 -17.24 20.16
C GLY A 218 11.31 -17.91 20.82
N LYS A 219 10.65 -17.22 21.76
CA LYS A 219 9.47 -17.75 22.49
C LYS A 219 8.31 -18.15 21.56
N GLU A 220 8.08 -17.39 20.49
CA GLU A 220 6.97 -17.62 19.57
C GLU A 220 7.33 -18.53 18.37
N GLY A 221 8.60 -18.95 18.27
CA GLY A 221 9.10 -19.91 17.30
C GLY A 221 9.16 -19.41 15.85
N ILE A 222 9.59 -18.17 15.63
CA ILE A 222 9.82 -17.58 14.30
C ILE A 222 11.28 -17.13 14.11
N VAL A 223 11.70 -16.97 12.86
CA VAL A 223 13.05 -16.47 12.54
C VAL A 223 13.09 -14.94 12.62
N TYR A 224 14.23 -14.40 13.07
CA TYR A 224 14.53 -12.96 13.07
C TYR A 224 15.82 -12.70 12.27
N SER A 225 15.77 -11.74 11.35
CA SER A 225 16.93 -11.22 10.63
C SER A 225 17.42 -9.91 11.27
N ILE A 226 18.67 -9.89 11.71
CA ILE A 226 19.33 -8.79 12.43
C ILE A 226 19.94 -7.81 11.43
N SER A 227 19.71 -6.50 11.57
CA SER A 227 20.36 -5.51 10.69
C SER A 227 21.84 -5.31 11.00
N SER A 228 22.68 -5.09 9.97
CA SER A 228 24.03 -4.51 10.11
C SER A 228 24.04 -3.19 10.90
N ASN A 229 22.93 -2.44 10.90
CA ASN A 229 22.74 -1.19 11.64
C ASN A 229 21.87 -1.36 12.91
N ALA A 230 21.85 -2.55 13.50
CA ALA A 230 21.22 -2.76 14.81
C ALA A 230 21.85 -1.86 15.89
N SER A 231 21.01 -1.38 16.82
CA SER A 231 21.46 -0.59 17.98
C SER A 231 21.98 -1.42 19.15
N CYS A 232 21.79 -2.74 19.11
CA CYS A 232 22.45 -3.71 19.98
C CYS A 232 23.63 -4.36 19.26
N SER A 233 24.73 -4.60 19.97
CA SER A 233 25.88 -5.35 19.48
C SER A 233 25.54 -6.81 19.16
N THR A 234 26.39 -7.47 18.35
CA THR A 234 26.25 -8.91 18.07
C THR A 234 26.28 -9.77 19.34
N GLU A 235 27.00 -9.32 20.35
CA GLU A 235 27.18 -9.94 21.66
C GLU A 235 25.90 -9.83 22.52
N GLU A 236 25.28 -8.64 22.60
CA GLU A 236 23.97 -8.43 23.24
C GLU A 236 22.86 -9.25 22.56
N ILE A 237 22.87 -9.27 21.22
CA ILE A 237 21.87 -9.99 20.42
C ILE A 237 22.02 -11.52 20.63
N MET A 238 23.25 -12.02 20.74
CA MET A 238 23.49 -13.44 21.04
C MET A 238 23.25 -13.80 22.51
N SER A 239 23.41 -12.88 23.47
CA SER A 239 23.05 -13.16 24.88
C SER A 239 21.55 -13.19 25.12
N ALA A 240 20.76 -12.50 24.29
CA ALA A 240 19.30 -12.56 24.29
C ALA A 240 18.69 -13.78 23.57
N ARG A 241 19.50 -14.56 22.84
CA ARG A 241 19.09 -15.68 21.99
C ARG A 241 18.73 -16.93 22.81
N GLN A 242 17.64 -17.60 22.45
CA GLN A 242 17.27 -18.88 23.05
C GLN A 242 18.03 -20.07 22.42
N PRO A 243 18.32 -21.16 23.17
CA PRO A 243 18.92 -22.37 22.61
C PRO A 243 18.13 -22.91 21.42
N GLY A 244 18.81 -23.17 20.30
CA GLY A 244 18.18 -23.65 19.05
C GLY A 244 17.44 -22.58 18.22
N GLN A 245 17.32 -21.34 18.71
CA GLN A 245 16.79 -20.23 17.92
C GLN A 245 17.72 -19.90 16.74
N ASN A 246 17.14 -19.66 15.58
CA ASN A 246 17.87 -19.30 14.36
C ASN A 246 17.79 -17.79 14.15
N LEU A 247 18.96 -17.16 13.96
CA LEU A 247 19.11 -15.74 13.68
C LEU A 247 19.85 -15.57 12.35
N VAL A 248 19.28 -14.80 11.44
CA VAL A 248 19.90 -14.41 10.16
C VAL A 248 20.60 -13.06 10.36
N PHE A 249 21.72 -12.82 9.68
CA PHE A 249 22.38 -11.52 9.71
C PHE A 249 22.22 -10.80 8.36
N GLN A 250 21.53 -9.66 8.35
CA GLN A 250 21.45 -8.77 7.20
C GLN A 250 22.76 -8.01 7.01
N LEU A 251 23.41 -8.27 5.89
CA LEU A 251 24.68 -7.66 5.52
C LEU A 251 24.44 -6.45 4.62
N TYR A 252 25.05 -5.33 5.00
CA TYR A 252 25.55 -4.34 4.04
C TYR A 252 27.02 -4.62 3.79
N VAL A 253 27.43 -4.71 2.51
CA VAL A 253 28.85 -4.75 2.14
C VAL A 253 29.44 -3.39 2.48
N ASN A 254 30.56 -3.37 3.19
CA ASN A 254 31.27 -2.15 3.54
C ASN A 254 32.19 -1.75 2.37
N ARG A 255 32.27 -0.45 2.05
CA ARG A 255 33.18 0.09 1.04
C ARG A 255 34.64 -0.27 1.32
N ASP A 256 35.01 -0.39 2.60
CA ASP A 256 36.17 -1.19 2.99
C ASP A 256 35.83 -2.69 2.94
N ARG A 257 36.20 -3.33 1.84
CA ARG A 257 36.03 -4.79 1.65
C ARG A 257 36.81 -5.61 2.68
N ALA A 258 37.88 -5.08 3.31
CA ALA A 258 38.59 -5.76 4.38
C ALA A 258 37.75 -5.82 5.68
N ALA A 259 37.01 -4.76 6.01
CA ALA A 259 36.06 -4.77 7.14
C ALA A 259 34.95 -5.82 6.97
N THR A 260 34.40 -5.99 5.77
CA THR A 260 33.46 -7.09 5.48
C THR A 260 34.16 -8.46 5.58
N THR A 261 35.37 -8.60 5.04
CA THR A 261 36.18 -9.82 5.11
C THR A 261 36.42 -10.27 6.56
N ALA A 262 36.74 -9.33 7.46
CA ALA A 262 36.94 -9.61 8.89
C ALA A 262 35.62 -9.92 9.64
N GLN A 263 34.48 -9.42 9.16
CA GLN A 263 33.19 -9.59 9.84
C GLN A 263 32.56 -10.97 9.62
N LEU A 264 32.60 -11.53 8.41
CA LEU A 264 31.87 -12.77 8.11
C LEU A 264 32.31 -13.99 8.95
N PRO A 265 33.62 -14.24 9.19
CA PRO A 265 34.07 -15.31 10.09
C PRO A 265 33.60 -15.14 11.53
N LYS A 266 33.49 -13.89 12.03
CA LYS A 266 32.97 -13.59 13.37
C LYS A 266 31.48 -13.91 13.49
N LEU A 267 30.68 -13.54 12.50
CA LEU A 267 29.25 -13.87 12.47
C LEU A 267 29.01 -15.39 12.45
N ARG A 268 29.83 -16.11 11.66
CA ARG A 268 29.82 -17.57 11.63
C ARG A 268 30.17 -18.18 12.99
N SER A 269 31.23 -17.71 13.66
CA SER A 269 31.64 -18.24 14.97
C SER A 269 30.67 -17.90 16.12
N GLN A 270 29.93 -16.79 16.00
CA GLN A 270 28.79 -16.46 16.87
C GLN A 270 27.54 -17.33 16.60
N GLY A 271 27.53 -18.12 15.52
CA GLY A 271 26.46 -19.04 15.19
C GLY A 271 25.21 -18.39 14.60
N TYR A 272 25.36 -17.27 13.87
CA TYR A 272 24.33 -16.84 12.92
C TYR A 272 24.13 -17.93 11.85
N SER A 273 22.89 -18.12 11.38
CA SER A 273 22.53 -19.31 10.60
C SER A 273 22.37 -19.07 9.08
N ALA A 274 22.28 -17.82 8.65
CA ALA A 274 22.32 -17.39 7.25
C ALA A 274 22.73 -15.91 7.15
N LEU A 275 23.11 -15.46 5.95
CA LEU A 275 23.35 -14.07 5.59
C LEU A 275 22.26 -13.54 4.66
N MET A 276 21.87 -12.28 4.84
CA MET A 276 20.86 -11.59 4.02
C MET A 276 21.50 -10.33 3.40
N VAL A 277 22.14 -10.48 2.23
CA VAL A 277 22.85 -9.39 1.54
C VAL A 277 21.83 -8.41 0.97
N THR A 278 21.90 -7.14 1.36
CA THR A 278 20.90 -6.13 0.98
C THR A 278 21.41 -5.23 -0.13
N VAL A 279 20.68 -5.18 -1.25
CA VAL A 279 21.04 -4.43 -2.47
C VAL A 279 20.07 -3.28 -2.78
N ASP A 280 18.87 -3.25 -2.19
CA ASP A 280 17.87 -2.18 -2.38
C ASP A 280 18.18 -0.86 -1.65
N ALA A 281 19.40 -0.67 -1.14
CA ALA A 281 19.77 0.50 -0.33
C ALA A 281 21.27 0.89 -0.45
N ALA A 282 21.85 0.73 -1.65
CA ALA A 282 23.20 1.20 -1.97
C ALA A 282 23.42 2.68 -1.55
N VAL A 283 22.46 3.55 -1.89
CA VAL A 283 22.39 4.95 -1.43
C VAL A 283 21.17 5.11 -0.51
N ALA A 284 21.26 6.00 0.49
CA ALA A 284 20.13 6.33 1.35
C ALA A 284 19.03 7.08 0.56
N GLY A 285 17.82 6.52 0.53
CA GLY A 285 16.64 7.19 -0.03
C GLY A 285 16.28 8.49 0.71
N ASN A 286 15.64 9.42 0.00
CA ASN A 286 15.30 10.76 0.50
C ASN A 286 14.14 10.71 1.52
N ARG A 287 14.44 10.46 2.79
CA ARG A 287 13.42 10.33 3.85
C ARG A 287 13.03 11.68 4.44
N GLU A 288 12.21 12.46 3.74
CA GLU A 288 11.84 13.83 4.16
C GLU A 288 11.29 13.92 5.58
N ARG A 289 10.40 12.99 5.96
CA ARG A 289 9.78 12.94 7.30
C ARG A 289 10.80 12.78 8.42
N ASP A 290 11.87 12.02 8.17
CA ASP A 290 13.00 11.83 9.10
C ASP A 290 13.90 13.09 9.15
N GLN A 291 14.21 13.68 8.00
CA GLN A 291 14.92 14.97 7.92
C GLN A 291 14.16 16.12 8.59
N ARG A 292 12.82 16.09 8.58
CA ARG A 292 11.95 17.13 9.15
C ARG A 292 11.74 16.96 10.66
N ALA A 293 11.84 15.74 11.18
CA ALA A 293 11.62 15.39 12.59
C ALA A 293 12.82 15.70 13.50
N LYS A 294 13.40 16.91 13.38
CA LYS A 294 14.64 17.34 14.05
C LYS A 294 14.45 17.50 15.56
N GLY A 295 14.72 16.43 16.31
CA GLY A 295 14.62 16.33 17.77
C GLY A 295 15.98 16.13 18.46
N GLY A 296 16.96 16.96 18.10
CA GLY A 296 18.31 16.94 18.68
C GLY A 296 19.40 16.38 17.77
N GLU A 297 20.63 16.37 18.28
CA GLU A 297 21.78 15.75 17.62
C GLU A 297 21.73 14.23 17.81
N PHE A 298 21.19 13.53 16.81
CA PHE A 298 21.34 12.08 16.73
C PHE A 298 22.78 11.74 16.32
N VAL A 299 23.50 11.02 17.19
CA VAL A 299 24.76 10.35 16.84
C VAL A 299 24.45 8.89 16.56
N GLY A 300 24.88 8.38 15.40
CA GLY A 300 24.62 7.01 14.98
C GLY A 300 25.48 5.96 15.72
N PRO A 301 25.17 4.66 15.56
CA PRO A 301 26.09 3.60 15.96
C PRO A 301 27.42 3.75 15.23
N ALA A 302 28.52 3.33 15.88
CA ALA A 302 29.91 3.68 15.57
C ALA A 302 30.48 3.24 14.18
N ARG A 303 29.62 2.81 13.24
CA ARG A 303 29.98 2.43 11.87
C ARG A 303 29.51 3.44 10.81
N GLY A 304 28.66 4.40 11.15
CA GLY A 304 28.24 5.47 10.24
C GLY A 304 29.09 6.73 10.38
N LYS A 305 29.79 7.13 9.32
CA LYS A 305 30.30 8.50 9.12
C LYS A 305 29.87 9.00 7.74
N SER A 306 28.76 9.71 7.69
CA SER A 306 28.39 10.51 6.53
C SER A 306 29.05 11.90 6.64
N ASP A 307 29.76 12.36 5.61
CA ASP A 307 30.29 13.74 5.55
C ASP A 307 29.19 14.81 5.36
N ALA A 308 27.92 14.41 5.46
CA ALA A 308 26.76 15.30 5.44
C ALA A 308 26.78 16.24 6.66
N GLY A 309 26.96 17.53 6.40
CA GLY A 309 26.93 18.58 7.43
C GLY A 309 25.60 18.64 8.21
N GLY A 310 25.64 19.28 9.37
CA GLY A 310 24.53 19.31 10.34
C GLY A 310 23.18 19.69 9.72
N GLY A 311 22.27 18.73 9.65
CA GLY A 311 20.96 18.90 9.01
C GLY A 311 20.30 17.61 8.51
N ALA A 312 21.09 16.55 8.35
CA ALA A 312 20.66 15.19 8.00
C ALA A 312 19.65 14.56 8.98
N GLY A 313 18.77 13.70 8.47
CA GLY A 313 17.93 12.80 9.28
C GLY A 313 18.69 11.55 9.75
N VAL A 314 18.10 10.79 10.67
CA VAL A 314 18.68 9.57 11.27
C VAL A 314 19.12 8.57 10.20
N ALA A 315 18.34 8.44 9.12
CA ALA A 315 18.60 7.53 8.02
C ALA A 315 19.88 7.84 7.24
N LEU A 316 20.20 9.12 7.08
CA LEU A 316 21.41 9.56 6.38
C LEU A 316 22.63 9.50 7.32
N ALA A 317 22.45 9.80 8.61
CA ALA A 317 23.51 9.73 9.62
C ALA A 317 24.06 8.31 9.87
N ILE A 318 23.28 7.25 9.58
CA ILE A 318 23.73 5.84 9.68
C ILE A 318 24.18 5.23 8.34
N SER A 319 24.31 6.06 7.30
CA SER A 319 24.65 5.66 5.93
C SER A 319 26.07 6.13 5.54
N GLY A 320 26.58 5.62 4.42
CA GLY A 320 27.82 6.08 3.78
C GLY A 320 29.04 5.20 4.01
N TYR A 321 28.94 4.21 4.90
CA TYR A 321 29.94 3.14 5.01
C TYR A 321 29.64 1.97 4.08
N GLN A 322 28.36 1.76 3.73
CA GLN A 322 28.00 0.72 2.77
C GLN A 322 28.54 1.09 1.39
N ASP A 323 28.98 0.08 0.66
CA ASP A 323 29.49 0.26 -0.69
C ASP A 323 28.31 0.58 -1.64
N PRO A 324 28.32 1.72 -2.37
CA PRO A 324 27.30 1.99 -3.38
C PRO A 324 27.50 1.16 -4.65
N ASP A 325 28.71 0.67 -4.89
CA ASP A 325 29.13 0.01 -6.13
C ASP A 325 29.08 -1.53 -6.01
N VAL A 326 28.21 -2.08 -5.15
CA VAL A 326 28.01 -3.54 -5.02
C VAL A 326 27.42 -4.10 -6.31
N ALA A 327 28.15 -5.04 -6.91
CA ALA A 327 27.79 -5.65 -8.19
C ALA A 327 27.49 -7.15 -8.06
N TRP A 328 27.00 -7.77 -9.12
CA TRP A 328 26.69 -9.20 -9.13
C TRP A 328 27.95 -10.07 -8.95
N GLU A 329 29.08 -9.57 -9.42
CA GLU A 329 30.43 -10.13 -9.29
C GLU A 329 30.91 -10.22 -7.83
N ASP A 330 30.27 -9.51 -6.90
CA ASP A 330 30.57 -9.61 -5.47
C ASP A 330 29.96 -10.84 -4.81
N ILE A 331 28.93 -11.45 -5.39
CA ILE A 331 28.27 -12.62 -4.78
C ILE A 331 29.24 -13.83 -4.69
N PRO A 332 30.01 -14.20 -5.74
CA PRO A 332 31.07 -15.21 -5.63
C PRO A 332 32.17 -14.86 -4.62
N TRP A 333 32.50 -13.57 -4.47
CA TRP A 333 33.46 -13.12 -3.45
C TRP A 333 32.91 -13.34 -2.03
N ILE A 334 31.66 -12.95 -1.75
CA ILE A 334 31.01 -13.21 -0.46
C ILE A 334 30.91 -14.73 -0.20
N GLN A 335 30.58 -15.53 -1.22
CA GLN A 335 30.57 -17.00 -1.13
C GLN A 335 31.95 -17.59 -0.81
N SER A 336 33.05 -16.97 -1.26
CA SER A 336 34.41 -17.44 -0.93
C SER A 336 34.80 -17.22 0.54
N LEU A 337 34.09 -16.34 1.26
CA LEU A 337 34.38 -15.95 2.64
C LEU A 337 33.57 -16.72 3.70
N THR A 338 32.55 -17.47 3.31
CA THR A 338 31.59 -18.07 4.25
C THR A 338 30.84 -19.27 3.66
N ASP A 339 30.48 -20.24 4.51
CA ASP A 339 29.59 -21.36 4.17
C ASP A 339 28.13 -21.09 4.61
N LEU A 340 27.85 -19.95 5.23
CA LEU A 340 26.49 -19.56 5.62
C LEU A 340 25.62 -19.36 4.38
N PRO A 341 24.39 -19.93 4.34
CA PRO A 341 23.42 -19.68 3.28
C PRO A 341 23.23 -18.18 3.01
N ILE A 342 23.32 -17.78 1.74
CA ILE A 342 23.15 -16.40 1.29
C ILE A 342 21.75 -16.23 0.72
N TYR A 343 21.08 -15.16 1.16
CA TYR A 343 19.83 -14.68 0.62
C TYR A 343 20.01 -13.24 0.13
N VAL A 344 19.57 -12.92 -1.09
CA VAL A 344 19.66 -11.55 -1.64
C VAL A 344 18.35 -10.81 -1.37
N LYS A 345 18.43 -9.69 -0.63
CA LYS A 345 17.30 -8.83 -0.26
C LYS A 345 17.31 -7.57 -1.11
N GLY A 346 16.19 -7.28 -1.76
CA GLY A 346 16.03 -6.08 -2.59
C GLY A 346 15.75 -6.34 -4.07
N ILE A 347 15.43 -7.58 -4.42
CA ILE A 347 15.08 -8.00 -5.77
C ILE A 347 13.75 -7.34 -6.16
N GLN A 348 13.75 -6.63 -7.30
CA GLN A 348 12.62 -5.78 -7.74
C GLN A 348 12.19 -6.05 -9.19
N CYS A 349 12.75 -7.07 -9.86
CA CYS A 349 12.28 -7.59 -11.15
C CYS A 349 12.56 -9.11 -11.26
N VAL A 350 12.10 -9.73 -12.35
CA VAL A 350 12.23 -11.17 -12.60
C VAL A 350 13.64 -11.55 -13.10
N GLU A 351 14.33 -10.66 -13.81
CA GLU A 351 15.69 -10.87 -14.32
C GLU A 351 16.71 -10.98 -13.19
N ASP A 352 16.63 -10.10 -12.19
CA ASP A 352 17.48 -10.15 -11.00
C ASP A 352 17.16 -11.39 -10.13
N ALA A 353 15.89 -11.79 -10.06
CA ALA A 353 15.47 -13.02 -9.38
C ALA A 353 16.09 -14.27 -10.05
N ALA A 354 16.04 -14.35 -11.39
CA ALA A 354 16.67 -15.41 -12.16
C ALA A 354 18.20 -15.36 -12.04
N THR A 355 18.81 -14.17 -12.07
CA THR A 355 20.26 -13.98 -11.98
C THR A 355 20.79 -14.47 -10.62
N ALA A 356 20.18 -14.06 -9.51
CA ALA A 356 20.55 -14.52 -8.18
C ALA A 356 20.48 -16.05 -8.04
N LEU A 357 19.37 -16.66 -8.46
CA LEU A 357 19.08 -18.07 -8.22
C LEU A 357 19.76 -19.02 -9.23
N GLU A 358 19.86 -18.62 -10.50
CA GLU A 358 20.34 -19.49 -11.58
C GLU A 358 21.75 -19.18 -12.06
N VAL A 359 22.25 -17.95 -11.96
CA VAL A 359 23.66 -17.64 -12.24
C VAL A 359 24.47 -17.79 -10.94
N TYR A 360 24.12 -17.05 -9.90
CA TYR A 360 24.91 -16.96 -8.66
C TYR A 360 24.55 -18.01 -7.59
N LYS A 361 23.53 -18.84 -7.83
CA LYS A 361 23.16 -20.01 -7.00
C LYS A 361 22.93 -19.70 -5.51
N VAL A 362 22.44 -18.50 -5.19
CA VAL A 362 22.10 -18.15 -3.80
C VAL A 362 20.94 -19.02 -3.28
N GLN A 363 20.87 -19.24 -1.97
CA GLN A 363 19.91 -20.18 -1.37
C GLN A 363 18.46 -19.63 -1.38
N GLY A 364 18.29 -18.33 -1.57
CA GLY A 364 17.00 -17.71 -1.83
C GLY A 364 17.06 -16.21 -2.05
N ILE A 365 15.89 -15.59 -2.22
CA ILE A 365 15.75 -14.15 -2.45
C ILE A 365 14.63 -13.56 -1.59
N ILE A 366 14.68 -12.25 -1.34
CA ILE A 366 13.59 -11.47 -0.74
C ILE A 366 13.19 -10.39 -1.74
N LEU A 367 11.96 -10.51 -2.26
CA LEU A 367 11.31 -9.47 -3.05
C LEU A 367 11.02 -8.27 -2.13
N SER A 368 11.65 -7.12 -2.40
CA SER A 368 11.69 -6.00 -1.46
C SER A 368 12.10 -4.69 -2.14
N ASN A 369 11.48 -3.59 -1.72
CA ASN A 369 11.88 -2.21 -2.05
C ASN A 369 12.22 -1.42 -0.76
N HIS A 370 12.88 -2.11 0.18
CA HIS A 370 13.17 -1.65 1.53
C HIS A 370 11.92 -1.21 2.35
N GLY A 371 10.72 -1.69 1.97
CA GLY A 371 9.45 -1.24 2.54
C GLY A 371 9.12 0.22 2.19
N GLY A 372 9.45 0.63 0.96
CA GLY A 372 9.30 1.97 0.41
C GLY A 372 10.30 2.99 0.95
N ARG A 373 11.50 2.58 1.37
CA ARG A 373 12.48 3.45 2.07
C ARG A 373 13.70 3.85 1.23
N SER A 374 13.71 3.51 -0.06
CA SER A 374 14.83 3.74 -0.97
C SER A 374 14.36 4.54 -2.19
N LEU A 375 14.21 3.90 -3.35
CA LEU A 375 13.61 4.47 -4.56
C LEU A 375 12.08 4.57 -4.41
N ASP A 376 11.50 5.75 -4.63
CA ASP A 376 10.05 5.89 -4.80
C ASP A 376 9.62 5.60 -6.26
N TYR A 377 8.36 5.24 -6.46
CA TYR A 377 7.84 4.55 -7.66
C TYR A 377 8.51 3.17 -7.96
N ALA A 378 9.30 2.63 -7.03
CA ALA A 378 9.70 1.22 -7.09
C ALA A 378 8.47 0.31 -6.98
N PRO A 379 8.43 -0.82 -7.73
CA PRO A 379 7.27 -1.70 -7.81
C PRO A 379 6.96 -2.35 -6.45
N PRO A 380 5.68 -2.61 -6.12
CA PRO A 380 5.33 -3.33 -4.91
C PRO A 380 5.75 -4.81 -5.05
N PRO A 381 6.38 -5.44 -4.04
CA PRO A 381 6.86 -6.82 -4.14
C PRO A 381 5.79 -7.87 -4.46
N MET A 382 4.50 -7.58 -4.21
CA MET A 382 3.37 -8.43 -4.63
C MET A 382 3.16 -8.44 -6.15
N ALA A 383 3.50 -7.36 -6.87
CA ALA A 383 3.49 -7.34 -8.33
C ALA A 383 4.64 -8.19 -8.88
N ILE A 384 5.85 -8.03 -8.33
CA ILE A 384 7.01 -8.84 -8.73
C ILE A 384 6.80 -10.32 -8.42
N LEU A 385 6.11 -10.65 -7.32
CA LEU A 385 5.70 -12.03 -7.01
C LEU A 385 4.68 -12.59 -8.02
N GLN A 386 3.76 -11.76 -8.52
CA GLN A 386 2.81 -12.13 -9.57
C GLN A 386 3.52 -12.36 -10.92
N GLU A 387 4.44 -11.47 -11.28
CA GLU A 387 5.26 -11.49 -12.49
C GLU A 387 6.16 -12.73 -12.52
N LEU A 388 6.90 -12.96 -11.44
CA LEU A 388 7.72 -14.16 -11.22
C LEU A 388 6.88 -15.45 -11.28
N ARG A 389 5.63 -15.44 -10.78
CA ARG A 389 4.72 -16.59 -10.88
C ARG A 389 4.10 -16.77 -12.28
N ALA A 390 4.06 -15.74 -13.10
CA ALA A 390 3.56 -15.80 -14.47
C ALA A 390 4.64 -16.26 -15.46
N GLU A 391 5.87 -15.75 -15.30
CA GLU A 391 6.95 -15.90 -16.29
C GLU A 391 7.97 -16.97 -15.93
N ARG A 392 8.33 -17.10 -14.64
CA ARG A 392 9.34 -18.04 -14.13
C ARG A 392 8.83 -18.86 -12.92
N PRO A 393 7.64 -19.49 -13.00
CA PRO A 393 7.04 -20.21 -11.87
C PRO A 393 7.93 -21.33 -11.30
N GLU A 394 8.81 -21.91 -12.12
CA GLU A 394 9.74 -22.95 -11.73
C GLU A 394 10.91 -22.44 -10.87
N LEU A 395 11.09 -21.12 -10.71
CA LEU A 395 11.96 -20.56 -9.66
C LEU A 395 11.30 -20.67 -8.27
N LEU A 396 10.01 -20.37 -8.17
CA LEU A 396 9.21 -20.50 -6.94
C LEU A 396 9.06 -21.95 -6.48
N ASP A 397 9.00 -22.89 -7.42
CA ASP A 397 8.90 -24.32 -7.12
C ASP A 397 10.27 -24.96 -6.74
N ARG A 398 11.41 -24.29 -7.03
CA ARG A 398 12.79 -24.77 -6.77
C ARG A 398 13.54 -24.07 -5.63
N HIS A 399 13.25 -22.80 -5.34
CA HIS A 399 14.04 -21.95 -4.44
C HIS A 399 13.17 -21.26 -3.37
N GLU A 400 13.78 -20.81 -2.27
CA GLU A 400 13.07 -20.00 -1.27
C GLU A 400 12.96 -18.53 -1.73
N VAL A 401 11.78 -18.14 -2.23
CA VAL A 401 11.43 -16.74 -2.51
C VAL A 401 10.60 -16.19 -1.36
N HIS A 402 11.13 -15.21 -0.64
CA HIS A 402 10.45 -14.49 0.43
C HIS A 402 10.02 -13.10 -0.05
N ILE A 403 9.21 -12.41 0.76
CA ILE A 403 8.68 -11.08 0.45
C ILE A 403 8.60 -10.21 1.71
N ASP A 404 8.88 -8.91 1.61
CA ASP A 404 8.56 -7.93 2.66
C ASP A 404 7.90 -6.65 2.10
N GLY A 405 7.55 -5.72 2.99
CA GLY A 405 6.88 -4.45 2.64
C GLY A 405 5.35 -4.55 2.59
N GLY A 406 4.65 -3.49 3.02
CA GLY A 406 3.19 -3.34 2.89
C GLY A 406 2.30 -4.21 3.79
N VAL A 407 2.78 -5.33 4.29
CA VAL A 407 2.03 -6.32 5.08
C VAL A 407 1.49 -5.73 6.38
N THR A 408 0.17 -5.83 6.59
CA THR A 408 -0.51 -5.35 7.82
C THR A 408 -1.44 -6.38 8.46
N ARG A 409 -1.89 -7.39 7.71
CA ARG A 409 -2.81 -8.45 8.16
C ARG A 409 -2.29 -9.85 7.83
N GLY A 410 -2.73 -10.86 8.58
CA GLY A 410 -2.51 -12.27 8.27
C GLY A 410 -3.13 -12.67 6.92
N THR A 411 -4.16 -11.95 6.45
CA THR A 411 -4.67 -12.11 5.08
C THR A 411 -3.67 -11.69 4.01
N ASP A 412 -2.80 -10.72 4.29
CA ASP A 412 -1.77 -10.26 3.35
C ASP A 412 -0.70 -11.35 3.19
N VAL A 413 -0.31 -11.96 4.32
CA VAL A 413 0.54 -13.14 4.37
C VAL A 413 -0.06 -14.29 3.54
N LEU A 414 -1.34 -14.65 3.77
CA LEU A 414 -1.99 -15.74 3.05
C LEU A 414 -2.10 -15.51 1.53
N LYS A 415 -2.21 -14.25 1.06
CA LYS A 415 -2.19 -13.92 -0.38
C LYS A 415 -0.81 -14.19 -0.99
N ALA A 416 0.25 -13.71 -0.35
CA ALA A 416 1.62 -13.96 -0.82
C ALA A 416 1.96 -15.46 -0.86
N LEU A 417 1.59 -16.22 0.18
CA LEU A 417 1.80 -17.67 0.21
C LEU A 417 1.05 -18.39 -0.92
N CYS A 418 -0.20 -17.97 -1.22
CA CYS A 418 -0.93 -18.53 -2.37
C CYS A 418 -0.27 -18.25 -3.72
N LEU A 419 0.53 -17.18 -3.85
CA LEU A 419 1.29 -16.88 -5.07
C LEU A 419 2.65 -17.61 -5.15
N GLY A 420 3.05 -18.31 -4.08
CA GLY A 420 4.29 -19.09 -4.03
C GLY A 420 5.40 -18.48 -3.17
N ALA A 421 5.15 -17.38 -2.45
CA ALA A 421 6.11 -16.92 -1.44
C ALA A 421 6.31 -17.99 -0.36
N ARG A 422 7.54 -18.15 0.11
CA ARG A 422 7.91 -19.10 1.17
C ARG A 422 7.57 -18.58 2.56
N GLY A 423 7.65 -17.27 2.75
CA GLY A 423 7.32 -16.59 3.99
C GLY A 423 7.44 -15.08 3.87
N VAL A 424 6.91 -14.38 4.87
CA VAL A 424 6.60 -12.96 4.77
C VAL A 424 7.24 -12.17 5.91
N GLY A 425 8.06 -11.18 5.56
CA GLY A 425 8.84 -10.36 6.49
C GLY A 425 8.06 -9.14 6.98
N LEU A 426 8.11 -8.88 8.29
CA LEU A 426 7.54 -7.67 8.91
C LEU A 426 8.65 -6.86 9.59
N GLY A 427 8.76 -5.58 9.25
CA GLY A 427 9.72 -4.64 9.86
C GLY A 427 9.07 -3.73 10.90
N ARG A 428 8.41 -2.67 10.43
CA ARG A 428 7.79 -1.61 11.27
C ARG A 428 6.90 -2.15 12.40
N ALA A 429 6.13 -3.21 12.16
CA ALA A 429 5.27 -3.84 13.17
C ALA A 429 6.02 -4.37 14.42
N PHE A 430 7.28 -4.81 14.28
CA PHE A 430 8.11 -5.20 15.41
C PHE A 430 8.72 -3.99 16.13
N LEU A 431 9.13 -2.96 15.38
CA LEU A 431 9.62 -1.70 15.96
C LEU A 431 8.54 -1.00 16.80
N TYR A 432 7.30 -0.95 16.31
CA TYR A 432 6.17 -0.37 17.03
C TYR A 432 5.78 -1.20 18.26
N GLY A 433 5.69 -2.54 18.13
CA GLY A 433 5.44 -3.43 19.28
C GLY A 433 6.51 -3.28 20.38
N ASN A 434 7.79 -3.25 19.98
CA ASN A 434 8.92 -3.00 20.86
C ASN A 434 8.81 -1.63 21.58
N ALA A 435 8.50 -0.56 20.84
CA ALA A 435 8.40 0.78 21.38
C ALA A 435 7.34 0.93 22.49
N LEU A 436 6.22 0.20 22.37
CA LEU A 436 5.08 0.28 23.27
C LEU A 436 5.24 -0.58 24.53
N TRP A 437 5.48 -1.89 24.36
CA TRP A 437 5.50 -2.86 25.48
C TRP A 437 6.73 -3.78 25.44
N GLY A 438 7.80 -3.40 24.73
CA GLY A 438 9.02 -4.17 24.64
C GLY A 438 8.79 -5.57 24.07
N GLU A 439 9.36 -6.59 24.71
CA GLU A 439 9.23 -7.99 24.30
C GLU A 439 7.76 -8.45 24.18
N GLU A 440 6.91 -8.13 25.16
CA GLU A 440 5.49 -8.55 25.13
C GLU A 440 4.71 -7.87 24.00
N GLY A 441 5.11 -6.65 23.60
CA GLY A 441 4.57 -5.99 22.41
C GLY A 441 5.00 -6.67 21.11
N CYS A 442 6.26 -7.09 21.01
CA CYS A 442 6.74 -7.93 19.89
C CYS A 442 6.00 -9.29 19.85
N ARG A 443 5.77 -9.93 21.00
CA ARG A 443 5.00 -11.17 21.09
C ARG A 443 3.54 -10.97 20.68
N ARG A 444 2.91 -9.85 21.06
CA ARG A 444 1.54 -9.51 20.63
C ARG A 444 1.43 -9.29 19.12
N THR A 445 2.42 -8.66 18.48
CA THR A 445 2.51 -8.57 17.01
C THR A 445 2.50 -9.96 16.36
N ILE A 446 3.21 -10.94 16.94
CA ILE A 446 3.22 -12.33 16.46
C ILE A 446 1.89 -13.04 16.76
N GLU A 447 1.30 -12.82 17.93
CA GLU A 447 0.01 -13.42 18.34
C GLU A 447 -1.15 -12.97 17.45
N ILE A 448 -1.23 -11.68 17.13
CA ILE A 448 -2.23 -11.12 16.18
C ILE A 448 -2.07 -11.80 14.81
N MET A 449 -0.84 -11.89 14.29
CA MET A 449 -0.56 -12.57 13.03
C MET A 449 -0.89 -14.07 13.09
N ARG A 450 -0.54 -14.77 14.18
CA ARG A 450 -0.90 -16.18 14.43
C ARG A 450 -2.41 -16.39 14.33
N ASN A 451 -3.18 -15.55 15.01
CA ASN A 451 -4.63 -15.62 15.07
C ASN A 451 -5.30 -15.29 13.72
N GLU A 452 -4.84 -14.23 13.02
CA GLU A 452 -5.35 -13.86 11.70
C GLU A 452 -5.00 -14.91 10.62
N ILE A 453 -3.78 -15.46 10.63
CA ILE A 453 -3.34 -16.52 9.68
C ILE A 453 -4.16 -17.80 9.89
N ILE A 454 -4.28 -18.30 11.14
CA ILE A 454 -5.05 -19.52 11.44
C ILE A 454 -6.53 -19.33 11.08
N THR A 455 -7.11 -18.16 11.39
CA THR A 455 -8.51 -17.86 11.05
C THR A 455 -8.71 -17.77 9.54
N GLY A 456 -7.82 -17.08 8.82
CA GLY A 456 -7.86 -16.98 7.36
C GLY A 456 -7.73 -18.35 6.69
N MET A 457 -6.79 -19.20 7.11
CA MET A 457 -6.64 -20.58 6.60
C MET A 457 -7.95 -21.39 6.78
N ARG A 458 -8.54 -21.33 7.97
CA ARG A 458 -9.80 -22.00 8.29
C ARG A 458 -10.95 -21.51 7.42
N LEU A 459 -11.11 -20.20 7.24
CA LEU A 459 -12.13 -19.60 6.36
C LEU A 459 -11.87 -19.90 4.87
N MET A 460 -10.62 -20.05 4.46
CA MET A 460 -10.24 -20.47 3.11
C MET A 460 -10.45 -21.97 2.85
N GLY A 461 -10.74 -22.77 3.89
CA GLY A 461 -10.93 -24.22 3.77
C GLY A 461 -9.63 -25.03 3.72
N VAL A 462 -8.53 -24.47 4.22
CA VAL A 462 -7.21 -25.12 4.26
C VAL A 462 -6.74 -25.38 5.69
N THR A 463 -5.91 -26.42 5.84
CA THR A 463 -5.37 -26.90 7.11
C THR A 463 -3.85 -26.95 7.16
N ARG A 464 -3.13 -26.77 6.03
CA ARG A 464 -1.66 -26.67 6.00
C ARG A 464 -1.17 -25.64 4.99
N ILE A 465 0.06 -25.16 5.17
CA ILE A 465 0.68 -24.15 4.29
C ILE A 465 0.79 -24.64 2.84
N GLU A 466 1.12 -25.91 2.59
CA GLU A 466 1.23 -26.47 1.21
C GLU A 466 -0.10 -26.51 0.43
N GLN A 467 -1.23 -26.19 1.06
CA GLN A 467 -2.55 -26.07 0.42
C GLN A 467 -2.87 -24.63 -0.01
N LEU A 468 -2.08 -23.65 0.41
CA LEU A 468 -2.14 -22.28 -0.11
C LEU A 468 -1.55 -22.29 -1.53
N ARG A 469 -2.41 -22.07 -2.53
CA ARG A 469 -2.09 -22.22 -3.96
C ARG A 469 -2.77 -21.14 -4.81
N PRO A 470 -2.28 -20.85 -6.04
CA PRO A 470 -2.76 -19.71 -6.81
C PRO A 470 -4.25 -19.76 -7.18
N GLU A 471 -4.89 -20.92 -7.14
CA GLU A 471 -6.31 -21.08 -7.42
C GLU A 471 -7.20 -20.53 -6.29
N LEU A 472 -6.66 -20.43 -5.07
CA LEU A 472 -7.32 -19.86 -3.89
C LEU A 472 -7.27 -18.32 -3.85
N VAL A 473 -6.61 -17.68 -4.81
CA VAL A 473 -6.60 -16.23 -4.97
C VAL A 473 -6.93 -15.83 -6.41
N ARG A 474 -7.40 -14.59 -6.58
CA ARG A 474 -7.43 -13.89 -7.85
C ARG A 474 -7.04 -12.44 -7.64
N TRP A 475 -6.25 -11.91 -8.56
CA TRP A 475 -6.13 -10.48 -8.73
C TRP A 475 -7.51 -9.96 -9.19
N ALA A 476 -8.03 -8.96 -8.49
CA ALA A 476 -9.21 -8.23 -8.89
C ALA A 476 -8.84 -7.29 -10.04
N MET A 477 -8.64 -7.89 -11.22
CA MET A 477 -8.69 -7.15 -12.48
C MET A 477 -9.99 -6.35 -12.50
N ASN A 478 -9.89 -5.08 -12.85
CA ASN A 478 -11.02 -4.18 -13.05
C ASN A 478 -12.14 -4.86 -13.86
N SER A 479 -13.39 -4.43 -13.63
CA SER A 479 -14.63 -5.03 -14.14
C SER A 479 -14.57 -5.57 -15.58
N LEU A 480 -13.82 -4.91 -16.47
CA LEU A 480 -13.47 -5.36 -17.82
C LEU A 480 -13.04 -6.83 -17.98
N SER A 481 -12.30 -7.44 -17.05
CA SER A 481 -11.85 -8.84 -17.20
C SER A 481 -12.80 -9.86 -16.57
N TYR A 482 -13.63 -9.43 -15.63
CA TYR A 482 -14.84 -10.17 -15.26
C TYR A 482 -15.85 -10.13 -16.43
N LEU A 483 -16.00 -8.97 -17.09
CA LEU A 483 -16.72 -8.84 -18.35
C LEU A 483 -16.11 -9.69 -19.46
N SER A 484 -14.78 -9.74 -19.63
CA SER A 484 -14.18 -10.58 -20.68
C SER A 484 -14.51 -12.05 -20.44
N ARG A 485 -14.37 -12.57 -19.22
CA ARG A 485 -14.76 -13.96 -18.91
C ARG A 485 -16.27 -14.21 -19.05
N GLN A 486 -17.12 -13.25 -18.73
CA GLN A 486 -18.57 -13.32 -19.03
C GLN A 486 -18.80 -13.39 -20.54
N LEU A 487 -18.10 -12.56 -21.33
CA LEU A 487 -18.17 -12.52 -22.79
C LEU A 487 -17.58 -13.77 -23.45
N ASP A 488 -16.51 -14.35 -22.89
CA ASP A 488 -15.89 -15.61 -23.34
C ASP A 488 -16.88 -16.77 -23.13
N VAL A 489 -17.53 -16.84 -21.96
CA VAL A 489 -18.60 -17.80 -21.65
C VAL A 489 -19.85 -17.61 -22.53
N LEU A 490 -20.10 -16.39 -23.01
CA LEU A 490 -21.16 -16.09 -23.99
C LEU A 490 -20.73 -16.32 -25.45
N ALA A 491 -19.41 -16.28 -25.74
CA ALA A 491 -18.84 -16.53 -27.06
C ALA A 491 -18.63 -18.02 -27.34
N THR A 492 -18.43 -18.84 -26.29
CA THR A 492 -18.48 -20.31 -26.39
C THR A 492 -19.88 -20.79 -26.76
N LYS A 493 -20.14 -20.91 -28.06
CA LYS A 493 -21.39 -21.47 -28.63
C LYS A 493 -21.64 -22.95 -28.33
N SER A 494 -20.76 -23.59 -27.56
CA SER A 494 -20.85 -24.99 -27.14
C SER A 494 -21.06 -25.05 -25.64
N ALA A 495 -22.25 -25.48 -25.21
CA ALA A 495 -22.48 -25.79 -23.80
C ALA A 495 -21.56 -26.94 -23.36
N PRO A 496 -21.03 -26.92 -22.12
CA PRO A 496 -20.35 -28.09 -21.58
C PRO A 496 -21.36 -29.26 -21.53
N ASN A 497 -20.99 -30.40 -22.12
CA ASN A 497 -21.85 -31.57 -22.19
C ASN A 497 -22.27 -32.02 -20.78
N THR A 498 -23.55 -31.89 -20.45
CA THR A 498 -24.15 -32.59 -19.33
C THR A 498 -23.96 -34.10 -19.55
N PRO A 499 -23.48 -34.85 -18.55
CA PRO A 499 -23.51 -36.31 -18.62
C PRO A 499 -24.95 -36.75 -18.88
N ARG A 500 -25.18 -37.49 -19.97
CA ARG A 500 -26.47 -38.13 -20.20
C ARG A 500 -26.68 -39.16 -19.09
N SER A 501 -27.84 -39.15 -18.45
CA SER A 501 -28.24 -40.26 -17.59
C SER A 501 -28.38 -41.51 -18.45
N GLU A 502 -27.44 -42.45 -18.32
CA GLU A 502 -27.60 -43.76 -18.91
C GLU A 502 -28.85 -44.41 -18.31
N LEU A 503 -29.76 -44.84 -19.18
CA LEU A 503 -30.95 -45.56 -18.77
C LEU A 503 -30.50 -46.93 -18.23
N PRO A 504 -30.93 -47.37 -17.03
CA PRO A 504 -30.64 -48.72 -16.59
C PRO A 504 -31.28 -49.72 -17.57
N PRO A 505 -30.59 -50.82 -17.92
CA PRO A 505 -31.11 -51.79 -18.88
C PRO A 505 -32.37 -52.48 -18.33
N PRO A 506 -33.31 -52.91 -19.21
CA PRO A 506 -34.54 -53.54 -18.79
C PRO A 506 -34.27 -54.92 -18.18
N LEU A 507 -34.46 -55.04 -16.87
CA LEU A 507 -34.48 -56.35 -16.19
C LEU A 507 -35.79 -57.08 -16.50
N ALA A 508 -35.66 -58.37 -16.81
CA ALA A 508 -36.76 -59.20 -17.28
C ALA A 508 -37.79 -59.55 -16.19
N SER A 509 -39.00 -59.88 -16.64
CA SER A 509 -40.11 -60.30 -15.79
C SER A 509 -39.81 -61.58 -14.99
N SER A 510 -40.02 -61.52 -13.67
CA SER A 510 -40.30 -62.69 -12.83
C SER A 510 -41.32 -62.31 -11.75
N SER A 511 -42.06 -63.29 -11.23
CA SER A 511 -43.33 -63.08 -10.52
C SER A 511 -43.28 -63.51 -9.05
N SER A 512 -43.84 -62.68 -8.14
CA SER A 512 -44.50 -63.16 -6.90
C SER A 512 -45.26 -62.06 -6.15
N SER A 513 -46.58 -62.23 -6.10
CA SER A 513 -47.54 -61.90 -5.03
C SER A 513 -47.17 -60.98 -3.83
N GLY A 514 -48.01 -59.95 -3.62
CA GLY A 514 -48.39 -59.39 -2.31
C GLY A 514 -47.66 -58.11 -1.84
N GLY A 515 -48.33 -57.10 -1.27
CA GLY A 515 -49.79 -56.90 -1.15
C GLY A 515 -50.18 -55.63 -0.36
N ASP A 516 -51.29 -55.00 -0.80
CA ASP A 516 -52.10 -53.94 -0.13
C ASP A 516 -51.45 -52.55 0.15
N GLY A 517 -52.27 -51.55 0.48
CA GLY A 517 -51.84 -50.29 1.14
C GLY A 517 -51.79 -49.00 0.30
N GLY A 518 -52.69 -48.76 -0.67
CA GLY A 518 -52.63 -47.57 -1.52
C GLY A 518 -53.56 -46.40 -1.14
N GLN A 519 -53.04 -45.15 -1.11
CA GLN A 519 -53.74 -43.96 -1.63
C GLN A 519 -52.82 -42.74 -1.87
N ALA A 520 -53.34 -41.72 -2.57
CA ALA A 520 -52.54 -40.78 -3.36
C ALA A 520 -52.22 -39.42 -2.70
N ARG A 521 -51.10 -38.81 -3.11
CA ARG A 521 -50.77 -37.39 -2.89
C ARG A 521 -51.34 -36.51 -4.02
N LYS A 522 -51.98 -35.39 -3.68
CA LYS A 522 -51.98 -34.16 -4.49
C LYS A 522 -51.88 -32.91 -3.59
N PRO A 523 -51.37 -31.76 -4.10
CA PRO A 523 -50.92 -30.65 -3.26
C PRO A 523 -51.87 -29.44 -3.26
N THR A 524 -51.83 -28.67 -2.17
CA THR A 524 -52.22 -27.25 -2.10
C THR A 524 -51.50 -26.58 -0.92
N TRP A 525 -51.24 -25.28 -1.01
CA TRP A 525 -51.85 -24.21 -0.19
C TRP A 525 -51.24 -22.86 -0.62
N SER A 526 -51.98 -21.76 -0.43
CA SER A 526 -51.68 -20.45 -1.04
C SER A 526 -51.39 -19.35 0.00
N LEU A 527 -50.68 -18.31 -0.46
CA LEU A 527 -50.40 -17.10 0.33
C LEU A 527 -51.56 -16.10 0.28
N LYS A 528 -52.06 -15.66 1.45
CA LYS A 528 -52.37 -14.23 1.74
C LYS A 528 -52.77 -13.94 3.19
N SER A 529 -52.11 -12.92 3.75
CA SER A 529 -52.55 -11.91 4.76
C SER A 529 -53.26 -12.33 6.06
N LEU A 530 -52.71 -11.85 7.20
CA LEU A 530 -53.37 -10.85 8.07
C LEU A 530 -52.34 -10.15 9.00
N VAL A 531 -52.73 -9.06 9.69
CA VAL A 531 -51.84 -8.10 10.39
C VAL A 531 -52.50 -7.54 11.66
N ALA A 532 -51.76 -7.40 12.78
CA ALA A 532 -51.79 -6.26 13.75
C ALA A 532 -51.11 -6.60 15.13
N PRO A 533 -50.40 -5.65 15.78
CA PRO A 533 -49.87 -5.78 17.15
C PRO A 533 -50.65 -4.92 18.21
N PRO A 534 -50.43 -5.15 19.53
CA PRO A 534 -51.04 -4.36 20.62
C PRO A 534 -50.25 -3.09 21.01
N ALA A 535 -50.87 -2.19 21.79
CA ALA A 535 -50.36 -0.86 22.14
C ALA A 535 -50.07 -0.64 23.66
N PRO A 536 -49.14 0.28 24.03
CA PRO A 536 -48.81 0.59 25.43
C PRO A 536 -49.69 1.69 26.07
N ARG A 537 -49.66 1.79 27.41
CA ARG A 537 -50.39 2.81 28.21
C ARG A 537 -49.55 4.05 28.54
N ARG A 538 -50.22 5.17 28.85
CA ARG A 538 -49.64 6.45 29.32
C ARG A 538 -49.57 6.54 30.85
N SER A 539 -48.69 7.41 31.35
CA SER A 539 -48.85 8.15 32.61
C SER A 539 -48.45 9.64 32.40
N LEU A 540 -48.81 10.54 33.32
CA LEU A 540 -48.78 12.01 33.14
C LEU A 540 -47.95 12.70 34.23
N SER A 541 -47.27 13.80 33.88
CA SER A 541 -46.95 14.89 34.82
C SER A 541 -46.53 16.20 34.11
N SER A 542 -47.08 17.32 34.56
CA SER A 542 -46.88 18.73 34.13
C SER A 542 -47.70 19.62 35.09
N PRO A 543 -47.51 20.96 35.19
CA PRO A 543 -46.40 21.83 34.76
C PRO A 543 -45.93 22.80 35.89
N ALA A 544 -45.09 23.79 35.57
CA ALA A 544 -44.99 25.06 36.33
C ALA A 544 -44.63 26.24 35.39
N LEU A 545 -45.01 27.47 35.76
CA LEU A 545 -44.91 28.69 34.93
C LEU A 545 -44.15 29.81 35.65
N ILE A 546 -43.37 30.59 34.91
CA ILE A 546 -43.03 32.01 35.22
C ILE A 546 -43.17 32.81 33.91
N ALA A 547 -43.59 34.07 33.97
CA ALA A 547 -44.28 34.75 32.87
C ALA A 547 -43.80 36.18 32.55
N THR A 548 -44.22 36.67 31.37
CA THR A 548 -44.19 38.08 30.88
C THR A 548 -42.79 38.68 30.64
N ARG A 549 -42.55 39.45 29.57
CA ARG A 549 -43.27 40.69 29.21
C ARG A 549 -43.10 41.06 27.72
N ALA A 550 -44.12 41.65 27.12
CA ALA A 550 -44.09 42.18 25.74
C ALA A 550 -43.70 43.67 25.67
N LYS A 551 -43.33 44.14 24.47
CA LYS A 551 -43.25 45.55 24.07
C LYS A 551 -43.61 45.69 22.59
N ASP A 552 -44.22 46.82 22.24
CA ASP A 552 -44.91 47.06 20.98
C ASP A 552 -44.01 47.58 19.82
N PRO A 553 -44.42 47.43 18.54
CA PRO A 553 -43.65 47.88 17.38
C PRO A 553 -44.04 49.28 16.86
N PRO A 554 -43.07 50.09 16.37
CA PRO A 554 -43.31 51.31 15.58
C PRO A 554 -43.31 51.04 14.04
N PRO A 555 -43.76 52.00 13.19
CA PRO A 555 -44.24 51.74 11.81
C PRO A 555 -43.19 51.85 10.67
N PRO A 556 -43.51 51.34 9.45
CA PRO A 556 -42.61 51.35 8.27
C PRO A 556 -42.73 52.61 7.37
N LEU A 557 -41.71 52.87 6.52
CA LEU A 557 -41.60 53.70 5.27
C LEU A 557 -40.08 54.01 5.04
N LYS A 558 -39.46 54.25 3.87
CA LYS A 558 -39.76 54.28 2.41
C LYS A 558 -38.53 53.72 1.61
N PRO A 559 -38.68 53.17 0.38
CA PRO A 559 -37.56 52.64 -0.42
C PRO A 559 -37.09 53.56 -1.59
N ALA A 560 -35.78 53.58 -1.89
CA ALA A 560 -35.14 54.06 -3.14
C ALA A 560 -33.61 53.81 -3.11
N PRO A 561 -32.85 53.84 -4.24
CA PRO A 561 -33.19 53.60 -5.65
C PRO A 561 -32.25 52.56 -6.34
N ARG A 562 -32.49 52.23 -7.63
CA ARG A 562 -31.63 51.38 -8.49
C ARG A 562 -30.73 52.20 -9.43
N ARG A 563 -29.57 51.67 -9.86
CA ARG A 563 -28.81 52.10 -11.05
C ARG A 563 -27.95 50.93 -11.65
N PRO A 564 -27.31 51.03 -12.83
CA PRO A 564 -27.84 50.34 -14.01
C PRO A 564 -26.90 49.35 -14.72
N SER A 565 -27.41 48.72 -15.78
CA SER A 565 -26.76 47.66 -16.58
C SER A 565 -25.89 48.14 -17.75
N ALA A 566 -24.82 47.39 -18.08
CA ALA A 566 -24.19 47.35 -19.40
C ALA A 566 -23.92 45.88 -19.79
N ARG A 567 -24.50 45.32 -20.87
CA ARG A 567 -24.31 45.49 -22.33
C ARG A 567 -23.37 44.41 -22.91
N ARG A 568 -23.94 43.34 -23.48
CA ARG A 568 -23.22 42.34 -24.29
C ARG A 568 -22.76 42.95 -25.62
N SER A 569 -21.62 42.50 -26.12
CA SER A 569 -21.24 42.56 -27.54
C SER A 569 -21.08 41.13 -28.08
N SER A 570 -21.30 40.96 -29.39
CA SER A 570 -21.23 39.65 -30.05
C SER A 570 -20.46 39.76 -31.36
N LEU A 571 -19.42 38.93 -31.52
CA LEU A 571 -18.79 38.70 -32.82
C LEU A 571 -18.66 37.21 -33.10
N ARG A 572 -18.75 36.87 -34.39
CA ARG A 572 -18.99 35.52 -34.92
C ARG A 572 -18.02 35.28 -36.07
N THR A 573 -17.06 34.39 -35.89
CA THR A 573 -16.15 33.93 -36.95
C THR A 573 -16.64 32.61 -37.58
N LYS A 574 -16.12 32.30 -38.76
CA LYS A 574 -16.76 31.40 -39.73
C LYS A 574 -16.34 29.94 -39.53
N ALA A 575 -17.28 29.01 -39.71
CA ALA A 575 -16.97 27.59 -39.86
C ALA A 575 -16.63 27.27 -41.32
N THR A 576 -15.60 26.44 -41.54
CA THR A 576 -15.23 25.88 -42.85
C THR A 576 -15.69 24.42 -42.95
N SER A 577 -16.64 24.13 -43.84
CA SER A 577 -17.34 22.84 -43.90
C SER A 577 -16.73 21.85 -44.91
N GLN A 578 -15.58 21.25 -44.59
CA GLN A 578 -15.07 20.05 -45.28
C GLN A 578 -14.40 19.08 -44.30
N ALA A 579 -15.17 18.10 -43.78
CA ALA A 579 -14.63 17.03 -42.93
C ALA A 579 -15.36 15.68 -42.99
N GLY A 580 -16.55 15.59 -43.61
CA GLY A 580 -17.44 14.41 -43.51
C GLY A 580 -16.81 13.08 -43.96
N GLY A 581 -16.03 13.08 -45.04
CA GLY A 581 -15.30 11.89 -45.52
C GLY A 581 -14.05 11.53 -44.71
N SER A 582 -13.66 12.33 -43.71
CA SER A 582 -12.39 12.19 -43.01
C SER A 582 -12.45 11.20 -41.84
N VAL A 583 -13.54 11.16 -41.08
CA VAL A 583 -13.60 10.34 -39.84
C VAL A 583 -13.59 8.84 -40.13
N ALA A 584 -14.36 8.37 -41.12
CA ALA A 584 -14.33 6.96 -41.52
C ALA A 584 -12.94 6.53 -42.04
N ARG A 585 -12.27 7.39 -42.83
CA ARG A 585 -10.88 7.15 -43.27
C ARG A 585 -9.90 7.16 -42.10
N ARG A 586 -10.05 8.04 -41.10
CA ARG A 586 -9.23 8.05 -39.87
C ARG A 586 -9.45 6.81 -39.01
N MET A 587 -10.69 6.35 -38.83
CA MET A 587 -10.96 5.13 -38.06
C MET A 587 -10.47 3.87 -38.77
N LEU A 588 -10.60 3.79 -40.10
CA LEU A 588 -10.00 2.72 -40.89
C LEU A 588 -8.47 2.77 -40.81
N LEU A 589 -7.88 3.96 -40.94
CA LEU A 589 -6.43 4.17 -40.82
C LEU A 589 -5.91 3.80 -39.42
N VAL A 590 -6.59 4.20 -38.33
CA VAL A 590 -6.22 3.81 -36.96
C VAL A 590 -6.34 2.29 -36.77
N ARG A 591 -7.41 1.66 -37.30
CA ARG A 591 -7.56 0.19 -37.20
C ARG A 591 -6.50 -0.56 -38.03
N VAL A 592 -6.11 -0.03 -39.20
CA VAL A 592 -4.99 -0.54 -39.99
C VAL A 592 -3.67 -0.31 -39.26
N ILE A 593 -3.43 0.86 -38.66
CA ILE A 593 -2.22 1.14 -37.87
C ILE A 593 -2.13 0.20 -36.67
N VAL A 594 -3.23 -0.06 -35.95
CA VAL A 594 -3.23 -1.01 -34.82
C VAL A 594 -2.97 -2.45 -35.28
N LEU A 595 -3.58 -2.89 -36.39
CA LEU A 595 -3.35 -4.23 -36.93
C LEU A 595 -1.94 -4.39 -37.53
N VAL A 596 -1.41 -3.35 -38.18
CA VAL A 596 -0.01 -3.31 -38.66
C VAL A 596 0.96 -3.23 -37.49
N TRP A 597 0.65 -2.48 -36.42
CA TRP A 597 1.45 -2.43 -35.20
C TRP A 597 1.46 -3.78 -34.49
N GLN A 598 0.32 -4.45 -34.34
CA GLN A 598 0.24 -5.80 -33.78
C GLN A 598 0.99 -6.82 -34.66
N ALA A 599 0.84 -6.75 -35.98
CA ALA A 599 1.59 -7.58 -36.91
C ALA A 599 3.10 -7.26 -36.90
N MET A 600 3.49 -6.01 -36.70
CA MET A 600 4.89 -5.60 -36.54
C MET A 600 5.46 -6.02 -35.20
N CYS A 601 4.70 -5.96 -34.10
CA CYS A 601 5.12 -6.48 -32.80
C CYS A 601 5.33 -7.98 -32.88
N ALA A 602 4.35 -8.75 -33.37
CA ALA A 602 4.49 -10.19 -33.58
C ALA A 602 5.62 -10.53 -34.57
N ALA A 603 5.82 -9.73 -35.62
CA ALA A 603 6.94 -9.90 -36.55
C ALA A 603 8.28 -9.51 -35.95
N VAL A 604 8.35 -8.56 -35.01
CA VAL A 604 9.56 -8.16 -34.26
C VAL A 604 9.84 -9.09 -33.08
N GLU A 605 8.85 -9.77 -32.52
CA GLU A 605 9.02 -10.90 -31.62
C GLU A 605 9.57 -12.11 -32.39
N THR A 606 9.02 -12.40 -33.59
CA THR A 606 9.47 -13.52 -34.44
C THR A 606 10.85 -13.25 -35.06
N LEU A 607 11.07 -12.05 -35.63
CA LEU A 607 12.38 -11.61 -36.11
C LEU A 607 13.35 -11.34 -34.96
N GLY A 608 12.87 -10.97 -33.78
CA GLY A 608 13.67 -10.80 -32.56
C GLY A 608 14.22 -12.14 -32.10
N GLY A 609 13.36 -13.16 -31.94
CA GLY A 609 13.80 -14.53 -31.67
C GLY A 609 14.78 -15.04 -32.75
N ALA A 610 14.50 -14.78 -34.03
CA ALA A 610 15.40 -15.15 -35.12
C ALA A 610 16.72 -14.33 -35.14
N LEU A 611 16.70 -13.05 -34.78
CA LEU A 611 17.88 -12.17 -34.74
C LEU A 611 18.73 -12.44 -33.50
N THR A 612 18.14 -12.75 -32.35
CA THR A 612 18.87 -13.20 -31.16
C THR A 612 19.52 -14.55 -31.41
N MET A 613 18.82 -15.51 -32.05
CA MET A 613 19.43 -16.76 -32.52
C MET A 613 20.54 -16.52 -33.55
N ARG A 614 20.36 -15.56 -34.47
CA ARG A 614 21.36 -15.24 -35.51
C ARG A 614 22.55 -14.43 -34.96
N TRP A 615 22.37 -13.65 -33.90
CA TRP A 615 23.44 -13.04 -33.10
C TRP A 615 24.18 -14.10 -32.29
N LEU A 616 23.49 -15.04 -31.65
CA LEU A 616 24.09 -16.18 -30.95
C LEU A 616 24.86 -17.12 -31.90
N TRP A 617 24.52 -17.14 -33.19
CA TRP A 617 25.34 -17.78 -34.23
C TRP A 617 26.49 -16.88 -34.72
N ALA A 618 26.27 -15.60 -34.98
CA ALA A 618 27.29 -14.69 -35.50
C ALA A 618 28.40 -14.39 -34.49
N ALA A 619 28.05 -14.20 -33.20
CA ALA A 619 28.99 -14.07 -32.09
C ALA A 619 29.77 -15.36 -31.82
N ARG A 620 29.35 -16.48 -32.41
CA ARG A 620 30.05 -17.79 -32.39
C ARG A 620 30.81 -18.08 -33.69
N ALA A 621 30.84 -17.13 -34.62
CA ALA A 621 31.50 -17.23 -35.93
C ALA A 621 32.59 -16.17 -36.15
N ASN A 622 32.69 -15.16 -35.28
CA ASN A 622 33.72 -14.10 -35.31
C ASN A 622 34.62 -14.18 -34.06
N GLU A 623 35.49 -15.19 -33.99
CA GLU A 623 36.71 -15.09 -33.17
C GLU A 623 37.80 -14.35 -33.99
N PRO A 624 38.28 -13.16 -33.57
CA PRO A 624 39.34 -12.47 -34.28
C PRO A 624 40.71 -13.12 -33.99
N THR A 625 41.30 -13.74 -35.01
CA THR A 625 42.66 -14.31 -34.95
C THR A 625 43.71 -13.22 -34.69
N CYS A 626 44.66 -13.49 -33.77
CA CYS A 626 45.73 -12.56 -33.43
C CYS A 626 46.74 -12.30 -34.56
N ALA A 627 47.27 -11.08 -34.58
CA ALA A 627 48.43 -10.62 -35.35
C ALA A 627 49.02 -9.39 -34.60
N GLU A 628 50.33 -9.22 -34.40
CA GLU A 628 51.50 -10.05 -34.71
C GLU A 628 52.49 -10.01 -33.52
N GLU A 629 53.22 -11.09 -33.26
CA GLU A 629 54.46 -11.04 -32.45
C GLU A 629 55.68 -11.48 -33.26
N LYS A 630 56.78 -10.73 -33.14
CA LYS A 630 58.02 -11.00 -33.88
C LYS A 630 58.89 -12.03 -33.15
N LYS A 631 58.89 -13.27 -33.66
CA LYS A 631 59.86 -14.31 -33.27
C LYS A 631 61.31 -13.86 -33.53
N PRO A 632 62.26 -14.41 -32.74
CA PRO A 632 63.29 -15.22 -33.40
C PRO A 632 63.63 -16.55 -32.71
N LEU A 633 64.00 -17.53 -33.55
CA LEU A 633 64.96 -18.65 -33.32
C LEU A 633 64.67 -19.79 -32.30
N LEU A 634 64.57 -21.01 -32.87
CA LEU A 634 65.19 -22.29 -32.43
C LEU A 634 64.74 -22.95 -31.10
N ALA A 635 64.67 -24.28 -30.96
CA ALA A 635 64.83 -25.41 -31.89
C ALA A 635 64.01 -26.67 -31.45
N ASP A 636 64.00 -27.70 -32.30
CA ASP A 636 63.72 -29.13 -32.01
C ASP A 636 62.32 -29.57 -31.52
N LYS A 637 61.91 -30.85 -31.66
CA LYS A 637 61.97 -31.78 -32.83
C LYS A 637 61.10 -33.04 -32.57
N GLU A 638 60.53 -33.64 -33.64
CA GLU A 638 59.75 -34.92 -33.66
C GLU A 638 58.46 -34.96 -32.77
N GLY A 639 57.40 -35.75 -33.02
CA GLY A 639 57.01 -36.48 -34.23
C GLY A 639 55.89 -37.55 -34.06
N LEU A 640 54.65 -37.26 -34.49
CA LEU A 640 53.59 -38.21 -34.99
C LEU A 640 53.06 -39.32 -34.01
N PRO A 641 52.08 -40.21 -34.38
CA PRO A 641 51.16 -40.26 -35.55
C PRO A 641 49.62 -40.44 -35.27
N VAL A 642 48.80 -40.09 -36.28
CA VAL A 642 47.63 -40.77 -36.94
C VAL A 642 47.21 -42.16 -36.38
N PRO A 643 45.91 -42.65 -36.37
CA PRO A 643 44.87 -42.44 -37.42
C PRO A 643 43.34 -42.45 -37.04
N PRO A 644 42.40 -42.28 -38.02
CA PRO A 644 40.93 -42.42 -37.87
C PRO A 644 40.29 -43.61 -38.65
N PHE A 645 39.08 -44.12 -38.29
CA PHE A 645 37.99 -44.60 -39.21
C PHE A 645 36.72 -45.25 -38.55
N VAL A 646 35.57 -45.27 -39.29
CA VAL A 646 34.28 -46.06 -39.17
C VAL A 646 33.41 -46.00 -37.87
N VAL A 647 32.10 -46.38 -37.78
CA VAL A 647 31.12 -47.07 -38.69
C VAL A 647 29.61 -46.64 -38.53
N ARG A 648 28.86 -46.66 -39.66
CA ARG A 648 27.42 -47.06 -39.90
C ARG A 648 26.16 -46.26 -39.45
N SER A 649 25.12 -46.40 -40.30
CA SER A 649 23.74 -45.85 -40.26
C SER A 649 22.67 -46.92 -39.92
N PRO A 650 21.37 -46.58 -39.77
CA PRO A 650 20.37 -46.57 -40.88
C PRO A 650 19.26 -45.47 -40.72
N THR A 651 18.20 -45.22 -41.51
CA THR A 651 17.64 -45.67 -42.83
C THR A 651 16.66 -44.60 -43.42
N ASP A 652 16.16 -44.80 -44.64
CA ASP A 652 15.08 -44.04 -45.36
C ASP A 652 13.84 -44.99 -45.58
N PRO A 653 12.70 -44.69 -46.29
CA PRO A 653 12.27 -43.54 -47.11
C PRO A 653 10.78 -43.08 -46.85
N SER A 654 10.01 -42.34 -47.67
CA SER A 654 10.11 -41.81 -49.06
C SER A 654 9.12 -40.65 -49.34
N ILE A 655 9.51 -39.60 -50.09
CA ILE A 655 8.59 -38.77 -50.93
C ILE A 655 9.35 -38.33 -52.21
N PRO A 656 8.78 -38.45 -53.44
CA PRO A 656 9.45 -38.07 -54.69
C PRO A 656 9.33 -36.59 -55.07
N VAL A 657 10.27 -36.11 -55.90
CA VAL A 657 10.33 -34.74 -56.46
C VAL A 657 10.11 -34.76 -57.97
N VAL A 658 9.32 -33.81 -58.50
CA VAL A 658 9.39 -33.35 -59.89
C VAL A 658 9.12 -31.84 -59.93
N ASN A 659 9.78 -31.09 -60.82
CA ASN A 659 9.55 -29.64 -60.98
C ASN A 659 9.86 -29.20 -62.43
N ALA A 660 9.18 -28.15 -62.90
CA ALA A 660 9.16 -27.59 -64.26
C ALA A 660 8.61 -28.56 -65.36
N ALA A 661 7.94 -28.09 -66.42
CA ALA A 661 7.96 -26.76 -67.03
C ALA A 661 6.61 -26.34 -67.71
N GLU A 662 6.65 -25.22 -68.45
CA GLU A 662 5.72 -24.77 -69.52
C GLU A 662 4.42 -24.00 -69.16
N ARG A 663 4.60 -22.68 -69.00
CA ARG A 663 3.96 -21.58 -69.77
C ARG A 663 2.47 -21.15 -69.60
N ALA A 664 2.36 -19.84 -69.37
CA ALA A 664 1.37 -18.86 -69.89
C ALA A 664 -0.11 -18.90 -69.44
N HIS A 665 -0.58 -17.82 -68.78
CA HIS A 665 -1.24 -16.68 -69.46
C HIS A 665 -1.57 -15.50 -68.51
N ILE A 666 -0.67 -14.50 -68.49
CA ILE A 666 -0.88 -13.04 -68.74
C ILE A 666 -2.37 -12.62 -68.97
N HIS A 667 -2.94 -11.50 -68.45
CA HIS A 667 -2.42 -10.14 -68.19
C HIS A 667 -3.12 -9.41 -67.01
N LEU A 668 -2.52 -8.32 -66.48
CA LEU A 668 -3.21 -7.28 -65.68
C LEU A 668 -3.91 -6.24 -66.58
N PHE A 669 -4.84 -5.44 -66.04
CA PHE A 669 -5.13 -4.08 -66.55
C PHE A 669 -5.52 -3.07 -65.45
N SER A 670 -5.32 -1.79 -65.75
CA SER A 670 -5.56 -0.60 -64.90
C SER A 670 -6.85 0.15 -65.30
N PRO A 671 -7.34 1.13 -64.51
CA PRO A 671 -8.61 1.83 -64.74
C PRO A 671 -8.48 3.15 -65.51
N GLU A 672 -9.53 3.60 -66.22
CA GLU A 672 -9.97 5.02 -66.22
C GLU A 672 -11.32 5.34 -66.92
N THR A 673 -11.92 6.47 -66.51
CA THR A 673 -12.88 7.36 -67.24
C THR A 673 -14.34 6.99 -67.58
N ALA A 674 -15.14 8.08 -67.67
CA ALA A 674 -16.33 8.34 -68.52
C ALA A 674 -17.77 7.89 -68.12
N GLN A 675 -18.44 8.80 -67.39
CA GLN A 675 -19.78 9.39 -67.66
C GLN A 675 -20.87 8.61 -68.43
N ALA A 676 -22.08 8.55 -67.84
CA ALA A 676 -23.36 8.69 -68.56
C ALA A 676 -24.49 9.23 -67.62
N ARG A 677 -25.49 9.94 -68.17
CA ARG A 677 -26.56 10.60 -67.39
C ARG A 677 -27.90 10.61 -68.17
N VAL A 678 -28.92 9.88 -67.71
CA VAL A 678 -30.32 9.96 -68.17
C VAL A 678 -31.21 9.64 -66.95
N SER A 679 -31.72 10.60 -66.16
CA SER A 679 -32.76 11.61 -66.42
C SER A 679 -34.18 11.05 -66.59
N ARG A 680 -35.08 11.40 -65.66
CA ARG A 680 -36.54 11.38 -65.86
C ARG A 680 -37.20 12.47 -65.01
N THR A 681 -38.32 13.00 -65.49
CA THR A 681 -38.91 14.29 -65.09
C THR A 681 -39.99 14.18 -63.99
N PRO A 682 -40.36 15.30 -63.34
CA PRO A 682 -41.19 15.28 -62.13
C PRO A 682 -42.71 15.33 -62.41
N SER A 683 -43.51 15.20 -61.34
CA SER A 683 -44.93 15.53 -61.31
C SER A 683 -45.27 16.23 -59.98
N PRO A 684 -46.09 17.29 -59.96
CA PRO A 684 -46.31 18.10 -58.75
C PRO A 684 -47.57 17.68 -57.95
N ASN A 685 -47.55 17.88 -56.63
CA ASN A 685 -48.67 18.54 -55.94
C ASN A 685 -48.35 19.02 -54.51
N SER A 686 -48.73 20.29 -54.28
CA SER A 686 -49.17 20.92 -53.01
C SER A 686 -48.72 20.43 -51.62
N ALA A 687 -47.93 21.30 -50.97
CA ALA A 687 -48.27 22.00 -49.71
C ALA A 687 -47.82 21.49 -48.32
N SER A 688 -47.29 22.46 -47.56
CA SER A 688 -47.26 22.59 -46.09
C SER A 688 -46.74 21.41 -45.24
N GLY A 689 -45.42 21.39 -45.02
CA GLY A 689 -44.80 20.85 -43.82
C GLY A 689 -43.76 21.83 -43.27
N LEU A 690 -43.82 22.17 -41.99
CA LEU A 690 -42.76 22.96 -41.33
C LEU A 690 -41.45 22.15 -41.30
N PRO A 691 -40.27 22.81 -41.39
CA PRO A 691 -39.00 22.10 -41.38
C PRO A 691 -38.77 21.42 -40.02
N ILE A 692 -38.92 20.10 -40.00
CA ILE A 692 -38.62 19.26 -38.83
C ILE A 692 -37.14 19.47 -38.47
N PRO A 693 -36.81 19.86 -37.23
CA PRO A 693 -35.42 20.05 -36.84
C PRO A 693 -34.64 18.72 -36.96
N PRO A 694 -33.36 18.75 -37.38
CA PRO A 694 -32.60 17.52 -37.61
C PRO A 694 -32.54 16.68 -36.34
N ARG A 695 -33.09 15.46 -36.39
CA ARG A 695 -33.05 14.50 -35.28
C ARG A 695 -31.60 14.24 -34.89
N ARG A 696 -31.19 14.73 -33.72
CA ARG A 696 -29.94 14.30 -33.08
C ARG A 696 -30.02 12.79 -32.86
N THR A 697 -28.94 12.08 -33.14
CA THR A 697 -28.85 10.65 -32.80
C THR A 697 -28.89 10.49 -31.26
N PRO A 698 -29.47 9.38 -30.73
CA PRO A 698 -29.67 9.22 -29.28
C PRO A 698 -28.37 9.37 -28.45
N PHE A 699 -27.25 8.97 -29.03
CA PHE A 699 -25.89 9.07 -28.48
C PHE A 699 -25.36 10.51 -28.25
N HIS A 700 -26.09 11.55 -28.67
CA HIS A 700 -25.66 12.96 -28.61
C HIS A 700 -26.67 13.89 -27.92
N LEU A 701 -27.61 13.32 -27.16
CA LEU A 701 -28.52 14.07 -26.28
C LEU A 701 -27.89 14.19 -24.88
N PRO A 702 -27.78 15.41 -24.29
CA PRO A 702 -27.16 15.60 -22.95
C PRO A 702 -27.82 14.75 -21.87
N LYS A 703 -27.03 13.94 -21.15
CA LYS A 703 -27.51 13.10 -20.05
C LYS A 703 -27.62 13.89 -18.75
N THR A 704 -28.39 13.36 -17.81
CA THR A 704 -28.59 13.96 -16.48
C THR A 704 -27.79 13.18 -15.44
N LEU A 705 -27.01 13.89 -14.63
CA LEU A 705 -26.32 13.31 -13.47
C LEU A 705 -26.93 13.92 -12.22
N VAL A 706 -27.61 13.08 -11.45
CA VAL A 706 -28.15 13.41 -10.14
C VAL A 706 -27.07 13.14 -9.11
N LEU A 707 -26.87 14.09 -8.21
CA LEU A 707 -25.89 14.03 -7.13
C LEU A 707 -26.64 14.17 -5.81
N ASP A 708 -26.33 13.31 -4.84
CA ASP A 708 -26.61 13.60 -3.44
C ASP A 708 -25.62 14.64 -2.86
N LEU A 709 -25.80 15.05 -1.61
CA LEU A 709 -25.11 16.18 -0.97
C LEU A 709 -24.26 15.71 0.22
N ASP A 710 -24.90 15.41 1.35
CA ASP A 710 -24.25 14.99 2.59
C ASP A 710 -23.58 13.61 2.44
N GLU A 711 -22.35 13.45 2.94
CA GLU A 711 -21.45 12.29 2.78
C GLU A 711 -21.06 11.95 1.33
N THR A 712 -21.77 12.46 0.32
CA THR A 712 -21.48 12.28 -1.11
C THR A 712 -20.53 13.37 -1.64
N LEU A 713 -20.87 14.65 -1.48
CA LEU A 713 -20.11 15.83 -1.96
C LEU A 713 -19.52 16.68 -0.82
N ILE A 714 -20.18 16.70 0.34
CA ILE A 714 -19.81 17.48 1.53
C ILE A 714 -20.04 16.63 2.79
N HIS A 715 -19.45 17.02 3.92
CA HIS A 715 -19.83 16.50 5.23
C HIS A 715 -20.29 17.64 6.13
N SER A 716 -21.25 17.36 7.02
CA SER A 716 -21.94 18.38 7.82
C SER A 716 -22.12 17.93 9.28
N THR A 717 -21.86 18.84 10.22
CA THR A 717 -21.88 18.54 11.65
C THR A 717 -22.51 19.67 12.46
N SER A 718 -23.30 19.34 13.50
CA SER A 718 -23.92 20.32 14.43
C SER A 718 -22.97 20.84 15.53
N ARG A 719 -21.69 20.44 15.45
CA ARG A 719 -20.54 20.94 16.21
C ARG A 719 -19.33 20.91 15.28
N PRO A 720 -18.40 21.87 15.31
CA PRO A 720 -17.25 21.86 14.41
C PRO A 720 -16.38 20.64 14.73
N LEU A 721 -15.80 20.02 13.69
CA LEU A 721 -14.92 18.87 13.87
C LEU A 721 -13.74 19.25 14.80
N PRO A 722 -13.33 18.36 15.72
CA PRO A 722 -12.17 18.61 16.57
C PRO A 722 -10.92 18.68 15.68
N SER A 723 -10.23 19.83 15.70
CA SER A 723 -9.04 20.03 14.88
C SER A 723 -7.96 19.03 15.29
N PHE A 724 -7.48 18.22 14.34
CA PHE A 724 -6.42 17.24 14.54
C PHE A 724 -5.04 17.92 14.57
N ASN A 725 -4.87 18.83 15.53
CA ASN A 725 -3.60 19.44 15.86
C ASN A 725 -3.48 19.46 17.39
N SER A 726 -2.79 18.45 17.95
CA SER A 726 -2.71 18.18 19.39
C SER A 726 -1.76 19.14 20.11
N GLY A 727 -2.14 20.43 20.15
CA GLY A 727 -1.48 21.45 20.96
C GLY A 727 -1.94 21.34 22.41
N LEU A 728 -1.09 20.78 23.27
CA LEU A 728 -1.30 20.76 24.72
C LEU A 728 -1.05 22.16 25.30
N LEU A 729 -1.91 22.59 26.23
CA LEU A 729 -2.06 23.96 26.76
C LEU A 729 -2.81 24.94 25.83
N GLY A 730 -3.79 25.64 26.39
CA GLY A 730 -4.82 26.41 25.67
C GLY A 730 -4.40 27.77 25.10
N LEU A 731 -3.19 27.89 24.57
CA LEU A 731 -2.68 29.12 23.92
C LEU A 731 -2.47 28.89 22.42
N SER A 732 -3.57 28.66 21.68
CA SER A 732 -3.48 28.42 20.24
C SER A 732 -3.26 29.69 19.43
N LEU A 733 -2.04 29.84 18.91
CA LEU A 733 -1.72 30.62 17.71
C LEU A 733 -1.69 29.76 16.44
N GLY A 734 -2.17 28.51 16.52
CA GLY A 734 -2.38 27.64 15.36
C GLY A 734 -3.75 27.86 14.72
N ARG A 735 -3.83 27.81 13.38
CA ARG A 735 -5.13 27.77 12.69
C ARG A 735 -5.93 26.56 13.17
N ARG A 736 -7.11 26.81 13.74
CA ARG A 736 -8.19 25.81 13.75
C ARG A 736 -8.50 25.44 12.31
N ASP A 737 -8.81 24.16 12.05
CA ASP A 737 -9.60 23.78 10.88
C ASP A 737 -10.97 24.43 11.01
N ARG A 738 -11.12 25.57 10.34
CA ARG A 738 -12.41 26.23 10.24
C ARG A 738 -13.25 25.42 9.25
N PRO A 739 -14.54 25.20 9.53
CA PRO A 739 -15.43 24.68 8.50
C PRO A 739 -15.38 25.61 7.29
N HIS A 740 -15.49 25.00 6.13
CA HIS A 740 -15.39 25.69 4.86
C HIS A 740 -16.63 26.55 4.58
N HIS A 741 -17.77 26.19 5.20
CA HIS A 741 -19.00 26.97 5.25
C HIS A 741 -19.75 26.73 6.56
N GLU A 742 -20.56 27.68 7.01
CA GLU A 742 -21.44 27.55 8.18
C GLU A 742 -22.86 27.96 7.80
N VAL A 743 -23.84 27.12 8.13
CA VAL A 743 -25.26 27.31 7.76
C VAL A 743 -26.12 27.33 9.00
N GLU A 744 -26.82 28.43 9.24
CA GLU A 744 -27.76 28.56 10.36
C GLU A 744 -29.18 28.17 9.94
N VAL A 745 -29.73 27.13 10.55
CA VAL A 745 -31.03 26.53 10.18
C VAL A 745 -32.01 26.70 11.33
N THR A 746 -33.10 27.45 11.12
CA THR A 746 -34.14 27.65 12.14
C THR A 746 -35.36 26.77 11.87
N LEU A 747 -35.56 25.75 12.69
CA LEU A 747 -36.70 24.83 12.63
C LEU A 747 -37.53 24.92 13.92
N GLY A 748 -38.84 25.18 13.79
CA GLY A 748 -39.76 25.24 14.94
C GLY A 748 -39.40 26.28 16.00
N GLY A 749 -38.73 27.37 15.62
CA GLY A 749 -38.25 28.41 16.55
C GLY A 749 -36.95 28.06 17.29
N ARG A 750 -36.27 26.98 16.91
CA ARG A 750 -34.91 26.65 17.38
C ARG A 750 -33.93 26.80 16.23
N SER A 751 -32.92 27.64 16.41
CA SER A 751 -31.78 27.72 15.48
C SER A 751 -30.76 26.62 15.78
N THR A 752 -30.15 26.06 14.74
CA THR A 752 -29.02 25.12 14.81
C THR A 752 -28.02 25.47 13.71
N THR A 753 -26.78 25.74 14.10
CA THR A 753 -25.68 25.96 13.15
C THR A 753 -25.07 24.63 12.72
N TYR A 754 -24.91 24.45 11.42
CA TYR A 754 -24.21 23.33 10.80
C TYR A 754 -22.87 23.81 10.24
N HIS A 755 -21.80 23.11 10.62
CA HIS A 755 -20.44 23.33 10.16
C HIS A 755 -20.18 22.37 8.99
N VAL A 756 -19.83 22.90 7.81
CA VAL A 756 -19.83 22.16 6.54
C VAL A 756 -18.43 22.13 5.93
N TYR A 757 -18.05 20.97 5.40
CA TYR A 757 -16.74 20.65 4.85
C TYR A 757 -16.89 20.08 3.44
N LYS A 758 -16.04 20.50 2.49
CA LYS A 758 -16.01 19.91 1.13
C LYS A 758 -15.24 18.59 1.14
N ARG A 759 -15.79 17.57 0.48
CA ARG A 759 -15.01 16.39 0.07
C ARG A 759 -13.85 16.85 -0.83
N PRO A 760 -12.65 16.26 -0.72
CA PRO A 760 -11.55 16.61 -1.61
C PRO A 760 -11.96 16.51 -3.09
N PHE A 761 -11.32 17.34 -3.91
CA PHE A 761 -11.58 17.45 -5.36
C PHE A 761 -13.01 17.81 -5.81
N VAL A 762 -13.99 18.00 -4.91
CA VAL A 762 -15.40 18.24 -5.31
C VAL A 762 -15.58 19.43 -6.28
N ASP A 763 -14.82 20.51 -6.09
CA ASP A 763 -14.83 21.66 -6.98
C ASP A 763 -14.26 21.36 -8.37
N TYR A 764 -13.28 20.44 -8.47
CA TYR A 764 -12.79 19.95 -9.75
C TYR A 764 -13.81 19.01 -10.40
N PHE A 765 -14.36 18.08 -9.62
CA PHE A 765 -15.39 17.12 -10.04
C PHE A 765 -16.60 17.85 -10.64
N LEU A 766 -17.23 18.76 -9.90
CA LEU A 766 -18.40 19.51 -10.36
C LEU A 766 -18.13 20.29 -11.65
N ARG A 767 -16.98 20.99 -11.76
CA ARG A 767 -16.57 21.66 -13.01
C ARG A 767 -16.33 20.69 -14.17
N LYS A 768 -15.85 19.47 -13.90
CA LYS A 768 -15.62 18.44 -14.92
C LYS A 768 -16.94 17.87 -15.41
N VAL A 769 -17.79 17.38 -14.51
CA VAL A 769 -19.03 16.65 -14.86
C VAL A 769 -20.12 17.58 -15.40
N SER A 770 -20.16 18.86 -15.01
CA SER A 770 -21.05 19.87 -15.66
C SER A 770 -20.71 20.15 -17.12
N SER A 771 -19.47 19.89 -17.57
CA SER A 771 -19.12 19.94 -19.00
C SER A 771 -19.63 18.74 -19.81
N TRP A 772 -20.20 17.73 -19.12
CA TRP A 772 -20.62 16.44 -19.68
C TRP A 772 -22.11 16.15 -19.47
N TYR A 773 -22.69 16.62 -18.37
CA TYR A 773 -24.02 16.28 -17.86
C TYR A 773 -24.79 17.53 -17.43
N THR A 774 -26.12 17.47 -17.57
CA THR A 774 -27.04 18.31 -16.82
C THR A 774 -27.01 17.86 -15.35
N LEU A 775 -26.51 18.71 -14.45
CA LEU A 775 -26.40 18.36 -13.02
C LEU A 775 -27.67 18.70 -12.26
N VAL A 776 -28.10 17.81 -11.38
CA VAL A 776 -29.24 17.98 -10.47
C VAL A 776 -28.80 17.57 -9.06
N ILE A 777 -29.05 18.41 -8.06
CA ILE A 777 -28.94 17.95 -6.66
C ILE A 777 -30.27 17.31 -6.28
N PHE A 778 -30.22 16.09 -5.74
CA PHE A 778 -31.36 15.43 -5.12
C PHE A 778 -30.89 14.84 -3.80
N THR A 779 -31.23 15.50 -2.69
CA THR A 779 -30.80 15.14 -1.34
C THR A 779 -31.97 14.75 -0.45
N ALA A 780 -31.71 13.86 0.51
CA ALA A 780 -32.65 13.54 1.59
C ALA A 780 -32.63 14.57 2.73
N SER A 781 -31.91 15.69 2.59
CA SER A 781 -31.84 16.79 3.55
C SER A 781 -32.96 17.84 3.35
N MET A 782 -33.25 18.63 4.40
CA MET A 782 -34.25 19.72 4.36
C MET A 782 -33.80 20.85 3.44
N GLN A 783 -34.75 21.52 2.77
CA GLN A 783 -34.44 22.66 1.88
C GLN A 783 -33.70 23.79 2.61
N GLU A 784 -34.13 24.15 3.83
CA GLU A 784 -33.59 25.29 4.59
C GLU A 784 -32.11 25.10 5.00
N TYR A 785 -31.65 23.85 5.04
CA TYR A 785 -30.25 23.50 5.22
C TYR A 785 -29.51 23.40 3.88
N ALA A 786 -30.12 22.72 2.91
CA ALA A 786 -29.45 22.33 1.68
C ALA A 786 -29.24 23.50 0.70
N ASP A 787 -30.19 24.43 0.56
CA ASP A 787 -30.07 25.53 -0.41
C ASP A 787 -28.80 26.39 -0.21
N PRO A 788 -28.46 26.86 1.02
CA PRO A 788 -27.20 27.59 1.27
C PRO A 788 -25.94 26.79 0.92
N VAL A 789 -25.90 25.49 1.23
CA VAL A 789 -24.76 24.62 0.88
C VAL A 789 -24.64 24.46 -0.64
N ILE A 790 -25.77 24.33 -1.34
CA ILE A 790 -25.81 24.19 -2.80
C ILE A 790 -25.41 25.51 -3.50
N ASP A 791 -25.86 26.66 -2.99
CA ASP A 791 -25.42 27.99 -3.47
C ASP A 791 -23.90 28.17 -3.31
N TRP A 792 -23.34 27.70 -2.19
CA TRP A 792 -21.91 27.75 -1.91
C TRP A 792 -21.08 26.75 -2.74
N LEU A 793 -21.63 25.60 -3.11
CA LEU A 793 -21.01 24.65 -4.05
C LEU A 793 -21.06 25.14 -5.50
N ASP A 794 -22.19 25.72 -5.94
CA ASP A 794 -22.33 26.29 -7.28
C ASP A 794 -21.52 27.58 -7.46
N ALA A 795 -21.32 28.34 -6.37
CA ALA A 795 -20.58 29.61 -6.33
C ALA A 795 -21.07 30.66 -7.35
N GLY A 796 -22.34 30.58 -7.76
CA GLY A 796 -22.95 31.45 -8.77
C GLY A 796 -22.54 31.13 -10.21
N THR A 797 -21.98 29.94 -10.46
CA THR A 797 -21.62 29.49 -11.82
C THR A 797 -22.80 28.98 -12.63
N GLY A 798 -23.91 28.60 -11.98
CA GLY A 798 -25.13 28.10 -12.62
C GLY A 798 -24.98 26.71 -13.24
N ILE A 799 -24.09 25.87 -12.70
CA ILE A 799 -23.87 24.50 -13.17
C ILE A 799 -24.92 23.52 -12.63
N LEU A 800 -25.56 23.83 -11.50
CA LEU A 800 -26.59 23.00 -10.88
C LEU A 800 -27.98 23.42 -11.39
N SER A 801 -28.56 22.63 -12.30
CA SER A 801 -29.75 22.99 -13.07
C SER A 801 -31.09 22.87 -12.34
N ARG A 802 -31.14 22.02 -11.31
CA ARG A 802 -32.33 21.76 -10.48
C ARG A 802 -31.90 21.26 -9.10
N ARG A 803 -32.72 21.55 -8.09
CA ARG A 803 -32.57 21.10 -6.70
C ARG A 803 -33.83 20.34 -6.30
N LEU A 804 -33.65 19.25 -5.54
CA LEU A 804 -34.70 18.42 -4.97
C LEU A 804 -34.28 18.00 -3.56
N PHE A 805 -35.23 18.02 -2.64
CA PHE A 805 -35.00 17.92 -1.20
C PHE A 805 -35.81 16.77 -0.59
N ARG A 806 -35.80 16.64 0.74
CA ARG A 806 -36.55 15.61 1.49
C ARG A 806 -38.02 15.49 1.07
N GLU A 807 -38.67 16.62 0.77
CA GLU A 807 -40.08 16.71 0.37
C GLU A 807 -40.34 16.09 -1.02
N SER A 808 -39.28 15.92 -1.83
CA SER A 808 -39.31 15.25 -3.13
C SER A 808 -38.95 13.76 -3.04
N CYS A 809 -38.51 13.28 -1.88
CA CYS A 809 -38.15 11.88 -1.67
C CYS A 809 -39.37 11.02 -1.33
N THR A 810 -39.41 9.79 -1.85
CA THR A 810 -40.36 8.76 -1.39
C THR A 810 -39.92 8.24 -0.03
N GLN A 811 -40.71 8.48 1.02
CA GLN A 811 -40.45 7.89 2.32
C GLN A 811 -40.89 6.41 2.33
N LEU A 812 -39.98 5.54 2.74
CA LEU A 812 -40.17 4.09 2.81
C LEU A 812 -40.74 3.66 4.18
N PRO A 813 -41.35 2.46 4.31
CA PRO A 813 -42.02 2.03 5.55
C PRO A 813 -41.12 1.90 6.79
N ASN A 814 -39.80 1.85 6.61
CA ASN A 814 -38.78 1.87 7.67
C ASN A 814 -38.39 3.30 8.12
N GLY A 815 -39.00 4.34 7.54
CA GLY A 815 -38.72 5.77 7.80
C GLY A 815 -37.60 6.38 6.94
N SER A 816 -36.84 5.58 6.19
CA SER A 816 -35.79 6.05 5.28
C SER A 816 -36.36 6.69 4.01
N TYR A 817 -35.52 7.39 3.25
CA TYR A 817 -35.91 8.11 2.04
C TYR A 817 -35.27 7.50 0.79
N SER A 818 -36.04 7.35 -0.28
CA SER A 818 -35.56 6.96 -1.61
C SER A 818 -35.94 8.01 -2.66
N LYS A 819 -35.19 8.05 -3.75
CA LYS A 819 -35.19 9.09 -4.78
C LYS A 819 -35.69 8.48 -6.08
N ASP A 820 -36.95 8.75 -6.41
CA ASP A 820 -37.54 8.36 -7.68
C ASP A 820 -36.99 9.27 -8.81
N LEU A 821 -36.19 8.71 -9.71
CA LEU A 821 -35.56 9.46 -10.80
C LEU A 821 -36.54 9.83 -11.91
N SER A 822 -37.74 9.24 -11.95
CA SER A 822 -38.77 9.61 -12.95
C SER A 822 -39.28 11.04 -12.75
N ILE A 823 -39.18 11.61 -11.54
CA ILE A 823 -39.49 13.02 -11.27
C ILE A 823 -38.39 13.97 -11.78
N VAL A 824 -37.19 13.44 -12.07
CA VAL A 824 -36.03 14.17 -12.59
C VAL A 824 -36.01 14.14 -14.12
N GLU A 825 -36.14 12.95 -14.70
CA GLU A 825 -36.00 12.66 -16.13
C GLU A 825 -36.92 11.50 -16.53
N ALA A 826 -37.71 11.69 -17.58
CA ALA A 826 -38.75 10.74 -17.98
C ALA A 826 -38.17 9.51 -18.71
N ASP A 827 -37.05 9.68 -19.42
CA ASP A 827 -36.32 8.56 -20.03
C ASP A 827 -35.19 8.10 -19.09
N LEU A 828 -35.48 7.07 -18.30
CA LEU A 828 -34.52 6.47 -17.37
C LEU A 828 -33.27 5.86 -18.05
N ALA A 829 -33.18 5.82 -19.39
CA ALA A 829 -31.92 5.50 -20.08
C ALA A 829 -30.86 6.62 -19.97
N ARG A 830 -31.26 7.82 -19.52
CA ARG A 830 -30.49 9.07 -19.61
C ARG A 830 -29.96 9.61 -18.29
N VAL A 831 -30.47 9.10 -17.17
CA VAL A 831 -30.22 9.63 -15.82
C VAL A 831 -29.44 8.63 -14.97
N ALA A 832 -28.43 9.09 -14.25
CA ALA A 832 -27.74 8.32 -13.22
C ALA A 832 -27.75 9.10 -11.90
N LEU A 833 -27.71 8.39 -10.77
CA LEU A 833 -27.69 8.96 -9.42
C LEU A 833 -26.42 8.51 -8.69
N LEU A 834 -25.56 9.47 -8.36
CA LEU A 834 -24.41 9.28 -7.47
C LEU A 834 -24.82 9.55 -6.02
N ASP A 835 -24.66 8.54 -5.17
CA ASP A 835 -25.17 8.54 -3.79
C ASP A 835 -24.39 7.53 -2.94
N ASN A 836 -24.08 7.86 -1.69
CA ASN A 836 -23.36 6.95 -0.80
C ASN A 836 -24.27 5.88 -0.14
N SER A 837 -25.59 6.02 -0.23
CA SER A 837 -26.54 5.14 0.46
C SER A 837 -27.36 4.29 -0.52
N PRO A 838 -27.21 2.96 -0.54
CA PRO A 838 -27.95 2.08 -1.47
C PRO A 838 -29.48 2.18 -1.39
N ILE A 839 -30.02 2.61 -0.24
CA ILE A 839 -31.47 2.81 -0.08
C ILE A 839 -31.99 4.00 -0.91
N SER A 840 -31.15 5.03 -1.12
CA SER A 840 -31.50 6.23 -1.86
C SER A 840 -31.92 5.94 -3.30
N TYR A 841 -31.27 4.96 -3.96
CA TYR A 841 -31.59 4.56 -5.35
C TYR A 841 -32.37 3.25 -5.45
N SER A 842 -32.93 2.71 -4.36
CA SER A 842 -33.69 1.45 -4.36
C SER A 842 -34.92 1.43 -5.30
N ILE A 843 -35.51 2.58 -5.65
CA ILE A 843 -36.59 2.66 -6.66
C ILE A 843 -36.06 2.47 -8.09
N ASN A 844 -34.79 2.80 -8.35
CA ASN A 844 -34.15 2.74 -9.67
C ASN A 844 -32.73 2.18 -9.57
N GLU A 845 -32.57 0.99 -8.98
CA GLU A 845 -31.24 0.40 -8.66
C GLU A 845 -30.26 0.40 -9.85
N THR A 846 -30.75 0.12 -11.05
CA THR A 846 -29.94 0.09 -12.29
C THR A 846 -29.44 1.46 -12.75
N ASN A 847 -29.81 2.54 -12.08
CA ASN A 847 -29.39 3.91 -12.35
C ASN A 847 -28.44 4.45 -11.26
N GLY A 848 -28.24 3.70 -10.18
CA GLY A 848 -27.34 4.07 -9.09
C GLY A 848 -25.86 3.96 -9.47
N ILE A 849 -25.05 4.86 -8.92
CA ILE A 849 -23.60 4.82 -8.89
C ILE A 849 -23.22 4.88 -7.40
N PRO A 850 -22.74 3.79 -6.79
CA PRO A 850 -22.30 3.84 -5.40
C PRO A 850 -21.01 4.66 -5.26
N ILE A 851 -20.85 5.29 -4.10
CA ILE A 851 -19.60 5.91 -3.64
C ILE A 851 -19.45 5.67 -2.14
N GLU A 852 -18.22 5.63 -1.63
CA GLU A 852 -17.99 5.54 -0.19
C GLU A 852 -18.39 6.86 0.50
N GLY A 853 -19.04 6.76 1.67
CA GLY A 853 -19.48 7.93 2.44
C GLY A 853 -18.31 8.66 3.08
N TRP A 854 -18.16 9.95 2.80
CA TRP A 854 -17.05 10.76 3.27
C TRP A 854 -17.39 11.61 4.49
N THR A 855 -16.42 11.75 5.40
CA THR A 855 -16.57 12.55 6.63
C THR A 855 -15.49 13.61 6.78
N HIS A 856 -14.21 13.23 6.72
CA HIS A 856 -13.10 14.14 7.05
C HIS A 856 -11.72 13.78 6.47
N ASP A 857 -11.56 12.70 5.70
CA ASP A 857 -10.24 12.33 5.15
C ASP A 857 -9.80 13.34 4.07
N PRO A 858 -8.67 14.07 4.23
CA PRO A 858 -8.20 15.00 3.21
C PRO A 858 -7.60 14.33 1.97
N HIS A 859 -7.39 13.00 1.97
CA HIS A 859 -6.80 12.23 0.86
C HIS A 859 -7.84 11.41 0.06
N ASP A 860 -9.14 11.64 0.26
CA ASP A 860 -10.20 10.95 -0.48
C ASP A 860 -10.16 11.30 -1.99
N GLU A 861 -9.89 10.30 -2.83
CA GLU A 861 -9.87 10.46 -4.30
C GLU A 861 -11.15 9.91 -4.98
N ALA A 862 -12.17 9.49 -4.23
CA ALA A 862 -13.30 8.72 -4.77
C ALA A 862 -14.12 9.48 -5.83
N LEU A 863 -14.17 10.81 -5.76
CA LEU A 863 -14.77 11.64 -6.82
C LEU A 863 -13.94 11.66 -8.10
N LEU A 864 -12.61 11.49 -8.03
CA LEU A 864 -11.74 11.38 -9.20
C LEU A 864 -11.87 10.00 -9.86
N ASP A 865 -11.92 8.92 -9.07
CA ASP A 865 -12.08 7.53 -9.54
C ASP A 865 -13.34 7.30 -10.38
N LEU A 866 -14.39 8.09 -10.13
CA LEU A 866 -15.64 8.03 -10.90
C LEU A 866 -15.55 8.73 -12.27
N LEU A 867 -14.59 9.62 -12.50
CA LEU A 867 -14.50 10.40 -13.74
C LEU A 867 -14.37 9.56 -15.02
N PRO A 868 -13.58 8.46 -15.09
CA PRO A 868 -13.51 7.61 -16.28
C PRO A 868 -14.83 6.86 -16.57
N ILE A 869 -15.57 6.46 -15.53
CA ILE A 869 -16.86 5.79 -15.65
C ILE A 869 -17.92 6.79 -16.12
N LEU A 870 -17.96 7.98 -15.51
CA LEU A 870 -18.84 9.07 -15.92
C LEU A 870 -18.54 9.54 -17.35
N ASP A 871 -17.27 9.65 -17.75
CA ASP A 871 -16.93 9.98 -19.15
C ASP A 871 -17.42 8.90 -20.13
N SER A 872 -17.23 7.62 -19.77
CA SER A 872 -17.72 6.48 -20.58
C SER A 872 -19.26 6.46 -20.70
N LEU A 873 -19.97 6.75 -19.61
CA LEU A 873 -21.43 6.77 -19.57
C LEU A 873 -22.04 7.84 -20.48
N ARG A 874 -21.30 8.91 -20.84
CA ARG A 874 -21.75 9.92 -21.84
C ARG A 874 -22.12 9.29 -23.17
N PHE A 875 -21.40 8.25 -23.59
CA PHE A 875 -21.48 7.66 -24.93
C PHE A 875 -22.42 6.44 -25.03
N THR A 876 -22.93 5.93 -23.90
CA THR A 876 -23.91 4.83 -23.88
C THR A 876 -25.25 5.26 -24.50
N SER A 877 -26.01 4.30 -25.05
CA SER A 877 -27.41 4.55 -25.44
C SER A 877 -28.39 4.47 -24.26
N ASP A 878 -28.02 3.74 -23.21
CA ASP A 878 -28.78 3.55 -21.98
C ASP A 878 -27.79 3.27 -20.84
N VAL A 879 -27.75 4.16 -19.82
CA VAL A 879 -26.78 4.02 -18.71
C VAL A 879 -26.99 2.75 -17.90
N ARG A 880 -28.24 2.26 -17.83
CA ARG A 880 -28.62 1.06 -17.06
C ARG A 880 -28.05 -0.22 -17.63
N ARG A 881 -27.62 -0.21 -18.90
CA ARG A 881 -26.91 -1.35 -19.53
C ARG A 881 -25.47 -1.49 -19.06
N VAL A 882 -24.92 -0.48 -18.38
CA VAL A 882 -23.61 -0.50 -17.74
C VAL A 882 -23.78 -0.60 -16.22
N LEU A 883 -24.61 0.27 -15.63
CA LEU A 883 -24.84 0.33 -14.18
C LEU A 883 -25.68 -0.84 -13.64
N GLY A 884 -26.54 -1.45 -14.45
CA GLY A 884 -27.29 -2.67 -14.10
C GLY A 884 -26.50 -3.97 -14.28
N LEU A 885 -25.20 -3.92 -14.59
CA LEU A 885 -24.36 -5.11 -14.62
C LEU A 885 -24.01 -5.53 -13.19
N ARG A 886 -24.24 -6.81 -12.84
CA ARG A 886 -23.91 -7.37 -11.53
C ARG A 886 -22.41 -7.21 -11.26
N GLY A 887 -22.08 -6.26 -10.38
CA GLY A 887 -20.74 -5.69 -10.21
C GLY A 887 -20.77 -4.18 -9.89
N PHE A 888 -21.83 -3.46 -10.30
CA PHE A 888 -22.10 -2.08 -9.84
C PHE A 888 -23.04 -2.02 -8.63
N SER A 889 -24.05 -2.89 -8.56
CA SER A 889 -24.84 -3.09 -7.34
C SER A 889 -24.06 -3.97 -6.36
N ILE A 890 -23.66 -3.40 -5.23
CA ILE A 890 -23.13 -4.14 -4.07
C ILE A 890 -24.33 -4.73 -3.29
N ALA A 891 -24.16 -5.95 -2.77
CA ALA A 891 -25.12 -6.68 -1.95
C ALA A 891 -24.44 -7.27 -0.71
#